data_AF-A0A4W5NVN3-F1
#
_entry.id   AF-A0A4W5NVN3-F1
#
_cell.length_a   1.000
_cell.length_b   1.000
_cell.length_c   1.000
_cell.angle_alpha   90.00
_cell.angle_beta   90.00
_cell.angle_gamma   90.00
#
_symmetry.space_group_name_H-M   'P 1'
#
loop_
_entity.id
_entity.type
_entity.pdbx_description
1 polymer ?
#
loop_
_entity_poly.entity_id
_entity_poly.type
_entity_poly.pdbx_seq_one_letter_code
_entity_poly.pdbx_strand_id
1 'polypeptide(L)'
;MPIGPDQVQVGVAQFSNAARLEIDLNAYGSKEDLSAALGRLKPRPGQAVNIGAALDFVRTNMLRADKGSRIQQGVPQLVLLMTSKKSSDSVGPDRVRIGLMQFAENPKIEFYLNTHNTKQDVLASVGQLRLMGGSALNTGAAMDYALTNMFQASTGSRKRQGVQQVLLLITGGPSQDEVKKIADKVAVAGVLTFTVSAGQADEAYLKMVAFVPNLAYHESRFSSLSCSFSSFLTAVVGGERDVAFLIDGSDNVRADFPYIRDFIIKVIEPLDIGQDRVRISVVQHSERPAPNFYLNTYKDKAEVLRAVNDLRLAGGRSLNTGMALKFMKDTILSPVHGSRVAQNVPQFLIVLTGGKSKDSVRESAGALKTDGVVPFGIGVKDADPKQIEAISHNPSFAFNVKEFTSVHAHAISVHTDAVKRDIVFLLDGSDGTKSGFPAVRDFIQSIVDKLSVEENRDRVSVVQYADKPEAHFYLNSHKTKDAIINAVSKMRHKGGRSLNTGAALQFVRHRVFTASSGSRRLEGVPQILILLTSKKSRDDVKGPAVALKDLEIVSLGVGVGDANVRELEMISFQPGFTYQVTEFSELPSIQPQLVATLKSLSKDTEESVAPVTPEIPDLVGKNFSLDMSMLNTRNIIIHPYRYACECVLRQTTNHNCNFAVISSVSDIFPLICLVFRFSFKHS
;
A
#
# COMPACT_ATOMS: atom_id res chain seq x y z
N MET A 1 13.43 -40.61 17.30
CA MET A 1 12.01 -40.22 17.20
C MET A 1 11.25 -41.38 16.56
N PRO A 2 10.12 -41.82 17.13
CA PRO A 2 9.18 -42.68 16.43
C PRO A 2 8.58 -41.93 15.23
N ILE A 3 8.36 -42.64 14.13
CA ILE A 3 7.70 -42.11 12.93
C ILE A 3 6.28 -42.69 12.86
N GLY A 4 5.32 -41.95 12.30
CA GLY A 4 3.97 -42.45 12.03
C GLY A 4 2.88 -41.39 12.28
N PRO A 5 1.60 -41.71 11.99
CA PRO A 5 0.50 -40.75 11.97
C PRO A 5 0.35 -39.95 13.28
N ASP A 6 0.39 -40.64 14.43
CA ASP A 6 0.28 -40.01 15.74
C ASP A 6 1.64 -39.58 16.32
N GLN A 7 2.74 -39.96 15.67
CA GLN A 7 4.13 -39.75 16.12
C GLN A 7 4.80 -38.66 15.28
N VAL A 8 6.09 -38.76 14.90
CA VAL A 8 6.69 -37.76 14.00
C VAL A 8 6.31 -38.08 12.56
N GLN A 9 5.72 -37.10 11.89
CA GLN A 9 5.26 -37.19 10.50
C GLN A 9 6.27 -36.46 9.61
N VAL A 10 6.64 -37.05 8.47
CA VAL A 10 7.72 -36.52 7.61
C VAL A 10 7.34 -36.66 6.15
N GLY A 11 7.12 -35.51 5.51
CA GLY A 11 6.92 -35.40 4.08
C GLY A 11 8.10 -34.67 3.41
N VAL A 12 8.25 -34.85 2.10
CA VAL A 12 9.30 -34.22 1.29
C VAL A 12 8.71 -33.73 -0.03
N ALA A 13 9.02 -32.47 -0.35
CA ALA A 13 8.86 -31.93 -1.70
C ALA A 13 10.25 -31.64 -2.30
N GLN A 14 10.41 -31.90 -3.60
CA GLN A 14 11.60 -31.52 -4.36
C GLN A 14 11.25 -30.46 -5.41
N PHE A 15 12.12 -29.46 -5.55
CA PHE A 15 11.85 -28.26 -6.32
C PHE A 15 13.06 -27.82 -7.14
N SER A 16 12.80 -27.24 -8.30
CA SER A 16 13.76 -26.45 -9.07
C SER A 16 13.08 -25.19 -9.57
N ASN A 17 12.67 -25.11 -10.83
CA ASN A 17 11.75 -24.07 -11.30
C ASN A 17 10.30 -24.29 -10.85
N ALA A 18 9.90 -25.55 -10.66
CA ALA A 18 8.60 -25.96 -10.11
C ALA A 18 8.78 -26.96 -8.96
N ALA A 19 7.90 -26.91 -7.96
CA ALA A 19 7.86 -27.85 -6.85
C ALA A 19 7.09 -29.14 -7.21
N ARG A 20 7.40 -30.23 -6.51
CA ARG A 20 6.71 -31.52 -6.63
C ARG A 20 6.76 -32.25 -5.29
N LEU A 21 5.67 -32.92 -4.94
CA LEU A 21 5.58 -33.82 -3.78
C LEU A 21 6.26 -35.15 -4.13
N GLU A 22 7.19 -35.59 -3.28
CA GLU A 22 7.87 -36.89 -3.42
C GLU A 22 7.55 -37.84 -2.25
N ILE A 23 7.21 -37.31 -1.05
CA ILE A 23 6.77 -38.07 0.13
C ILE A 23 5.67 -37.30 0.87
N ASP A 24 4.50 -37.90 1.11
CA ASP A 24 3.43 -37.37 1.97
C ASP A 24 3.76 -37.53 3.47
N LEU A 25 3.23 -36.67 4.34
CA LEU A 25 3.53 -36.65 5.79
C LEU A 25 3.29 -38.00 6.50
N ASN A 26 2.30 -38.77 6.05
CA ASN A 26 1.91 -40.07 6.59
C ASN A 26 2.35 -41.26 5.71
N ALA A 27 3.21 -41.06 4.71
CA ALA A 27 3.60 -42.11 3.77
C ALA A 27 4.39 -43.27 4.40
N TYR A 28 4.98 -43.07 5.59
CA TYR A 28 5.78 -44.06 6.30
C TYR A 28 5.43 -44.12 7.79
N GLY A 29 5.36 -45.34 8.33
CA GLY A 29 5.09 -45.62 9.75
C GLY A 29 6.32 -46.10 10.54
N SER A 30 7.51 -46.07 9.95
CA SER A 30 8.77 -46.43 10.61
C SER A 30 9.88 -45.46 10.21
N LYS A 31 10.95 -45.40 11.02
CA LYS A 31 12.14 -44.62 10.68
C LYS A 31 12.91 -45.27 9.54
N GLU A 32 12.86 -46.59 9.47
CA GLU A 32 13.63 -47.44 8.57
C GLU A 32 13.11 -47.32 7.13
N ASP A 33 11.79 -47.38 6.93
CA ASP A 33 11.14 -47.20 5.62
C ASP A 33 11.29 -45.76 5.13
N LEU A 34 11.08 -44.78 6.01
CA LEU A 34 11.31 -43.36 5.71
C LEU A 34 12.77 -43.11 5.27
N SER A 35 13.74 -43.72 5.95
CA SER A 35 15.16 -43.61 5.59
C SER A 35 15.45 -44.26 4.24
N ALA A 36 14.84 -45.41 3.94
CA ALA A 36 14.96 -46.09 2.65
C ALA A 36 14.31 -45.29 1.50
N ALA A 37 13.21 -44.59 1.77
CA ALA A 37 12.55 -43.70 0.81
C ALA A 37 13.39 -42.45 0.52
N LEU A 38 13.87 -41.78 1.57
CA LEU A 38 14.79 -40.63 1.46
C LEU A 38 16.03 -40.97 0.63
N GLY A 39 16.61 -42.16 0.82
CA GLY A 39 17.77 -42.64 0.05
C GLY A 39 17.52 -42.88 -1.45
N ARG A 40 16.26 -42.90 -1.91
CA ARG A 40 15.90 -43.03 -3.34
C ARG A 40 15.73 -41.67 -4.04
N LEU A 41 15.67 -40.57 -3.29
CA LEU A 41 15.42 -39.23 -3.83
C LEU A 41 16.65 -38.69 -4.58
N LYS A 42 16.56 -38.57 -5.92
CA LYS A 42 17.60 -37.97 -6.75
C LYS A 42 17.43 -36.44 -6.80
N PRO A 43 18.49 -35.63 -6.78
CA PRO A 43 18.36 -34.17 -6.95
C PRO A 43 17.71 -33.82 -8.29
N ARG A 44 16.67 -32.96 -8.29
CA ARG A 44 16.00 -32.56 -9.53
C ARG A 44 16.89 -31.62 -10.35
N PRO A 45 17.09 -31.88 -11.66
CA PRO A 45 17.82 -30.97 -12.53
C PRO A 45 17.05 -29.67 -12.74
N GLY A 46 17.79 -28.59 -12.93
CA GLY A 46 17.26 -27.24 -13.17
C GLY A 46 18.35 -26.19 -12.95
N GLN A 47 18.34 -25.11 -13.73
CA GLN A 47 19.35 -24.05 -13.60
C GLN A 47 19.04 -23.15 -12.38
N ALA A 48 17.81 -22.66 -12.28
CA ALA A 48 17.27 -21.87 -11.17
C ALA A 48 16.51 -22.73 -10.13
N VAL A 49 16.29 -22.16 -8.95
CA VAL A 49 15.61 -22.78 -7.80
C VAL A 49 14.67 -21.76 -7.16
N ASN A 50 13.37 -22.03 -7.09
CA ASN A 50 12.33 -21.12 -6.56
C ASN A 50 11.84 -21.62 -5.19
N ILE A 51 12.50 -21.18 -4.11
CA ILE A 51 12.22 -21.62 -2.73
C ILE A 51 10.82 -21.14 -2.28
N GLY A 52 10.38 -19.94 -2.66
CA GLY A 52 9.09 -19.38 -2.28
C GLY A 52 7.93 -20.19 -2.86
N ALA A 53 8.01 -20.58 -4.13
CA ALA A 53 7.05 -21.51 -4.73
C ALA A 53 7.13 -22.91 -4.08
N ALA A 54 8.30 -23.34 -3.59
CA ALA A 54 8.43 -24.61 -2.87
C ALA A 54 7.81 -24.57 -1.46
N LEU A 55 8.02 -23.49 -0.71
CA LEU A 55 7.44 -23.29 0.62
C LEU A 55 5.92 -23.10 0.53
N ASP A 56 5.44 -22.37 -0.47
CA ASP A 56 4.00 -22.23 -0.74
C ASP A 56 3.38 -23.55 -1.20
N PHE A 57 4.07 -24.33 -2.04
CA PHE A 57 3.66 -25.70 -2.39
C PHE A 57 3.57 -26.61 -1.15
N VAL A 58 4.57 -26.58 -0.26
CA VAL A 58 4.52 -27.31 1.02
C VAL A 58 3.32 -26.86 1.87
N ARG A 59 3.05 -25.56 1.97
CA ARG A 59 1.87 -25.03 2.68
C ARG A 59 0.55 -25.52 2.09
N THR A 60 0.41 -25.47 0.76
CA THR A 60 -0.86 -25.70 0.04
C THR A 60 -1.13 -27.16 -0.33
N ASN A 61 -0.11 -28.01 -0.34
CA ASN A 61 -0.20 -29.42 -0.76
C ASN A 61 0.25 -30.44 0.29
N MET A 62 0.91 -30.02 1.39
CA MET A 62 1.42 -30.95 2.43
C MET A 62 0.95 -30.57 3.84
N LEU A 63 1.06 -29.30 4.24
CA LEU A 63 0.70 -28.84 5.59
C LEU A 63 -0.82 -28.62 5.76
N ARG A 64 -1.61 -29.62 5.38
CA ARG A 64 -3.07 -29.66 5.49
C ARG A 64 -3.56 -30.90 6.25
N ALA A 65 -4.71 -30.81 6.92
CA ALA A 65 -5.28 -31.91 7.68
C ALA A 65 -5.61 -33.13 6.80
N ASP A 66 -6.15 -32.92 5.59
CA ASP A 66 -6.40 -33.97 4.59
C ASP A 66 -5.12 -34.59 3.98
N LYS A 67 -3.95 -34.03 4.32
CA LYS A 67 -2.61 -34.54 4.00
C LYS A 67 -1.87 -35.06 5.23
N GLY A 68 -2.59 -35.25 6.33
CA GLY A 68 -2.08 -35.76 7.60
C GLY A 68 -1.51 -34.68 8.53
N SER A 69 -1.33 -33.43 8.10
CA SER A 69 -0.73 -32.40 8.95
C SER A 69 -1.64 -32.04 10.12
N ARG A 70 -1.16 -32.34 11.33
CA ARG A 70 -1.83 -31.99 12.60
C ARG A 70 -1.61 -30.52 13.02
N ILE A 71 -1.37 -29.63 12.06
CA ILE A 71 -1.26 -28.18 12.28
C ILE A 71 -2.52 -27.60 12.94
N GLN A 72 -3.71 -28.11 12.60
CA GLN A 72 -4.99 -27.72 13.22
C GLN A 72 -5.17 -28.26 14.65
N GLN A 73 -4.34 -29.21 15.08
CA GLN A 73 -4.32 -29.77 16.45
C GLN A 73 -3.23 -29.12 17.32
N GLY A 74 -2.61 -28.03 16.85
CA GLY A 74 -1.52 -27.35 17.56
C GLY A 74 -0.17 -28.08 17.54
N VAL A 75 -0.04 -29.18 16.80
CA VAL A 75 1.23 -29.93 16.69
C VAL A 75 2.23 -29.10 15.87
N PRO A 76 3.42 -28.75 16.40
CA PRO A 76 4.40 -27.94 15.68
C PRO A 76 4.84 -28.58 14.37
N GLN A 77 4.83 -27.79 13.28
CA GLN A 77 5.26 -28.23 11.95
C GLN A 77 6.67 -27.71 11.67
N LEU A 78 7.63 -28.61 11.40
CA LEU A 78 9.02 -28.26 11.09
C LEU A 78 9.31 -28.46 9.60
N VAL A 79 9.55 -27.37 8.87
CA VAL A 79 9.93 -27.41 7.46
C VAL A 79 11.44 -27.29 7.33
N LEU A 80 12.13 -28.40 7.06
CA LEU A 80 13.57 -28.42 6.78
C LEU A 80 13.82 -28.15 5.29
N LEU A 81 14.23 -26.93 4.97
CA LEU A 81 14.60 -26.52 3.62
C LEU A 81 16.06 -26.91 3.31
N MET A 82 16.28 -27.66 2.24
CA MET A 82 17.61 -28.01 1.74
C MET A 82 17.77 -27.57 0.28
N THR A 83 18.85 -26.83 -0.03
CA THR A 83 19.20 -26.42 -1.40
C THR A 83 20.71 -26.35 -1.58
N SER A 84 21.19 -26.70 -2.77
CA SER A 84 22.58 -26.49 -3.21
C SER A 84 22.78 -25.22 -4.05
N LYS A 85 21.71 -24.43 -4.22
CA LYS A 85 21.68 -23.21 -5.04
C LYS A 85 20.97 -22.06 -4.31
N LYS A 86 21.38 -20.83 -4.60
CA LYS A 86 20.66 -19.62 -4.15
C LYS A 86 19.26 -19.59 -4.77
N SER A 87 18.28 -19.10 -4.02
CA SER A 87 16.93 -18.95 -4.57
C SER A 87 16.85 -17.84 -5.62
N SER A 88 15.96 -18.01 -6.60
CA SER A 88 15.50 -16.98 -7.53
C SER A 88 14.31 -16.17 -7.00
N ASP A 89 13.92 -16.36 -5.73
CA ASP A 89 12.84 -15.58 -5.10
C ASP A 89 13.12 -14.10 -5.15
N SER A 90 12.16 -13.38 -5.72
CA SER A 90 12.51 -12.25 -6.56
C SER A 90 12.22 -10.91 -5.88
N VAL A 91 13.26 -10.08 -5.82
CA VAL A 91 13.08 -8.71 -6.34
C VAL A 91 12.67 -8.89 -7.80
N GLY A 92 11.53 -8.35 -8.21
CA GLY A 92 10.92 -8.61 -9.52
C GLY A 92 9.59 -7.88 -9.70
N PRO A 93 9.03 -7.87 -10.92
CA PRO A 93 7.93 -6.98 -11.28
C PRO A 93 6.70 -7.15 -10.38
N ASP A 94 6.38 -8.38 -9.96
CA ASP A 94 5.13 -8.69 -9.28
C ASP A 94 5.28 -8.95 -7.77
N ARG A 95 6.52 -9.09 -7.26
CA ARG A 95 6.78 -9.48 -5.85
C ARG A 95 7.24 -8.32 -4.98
N VAL A 96 8.55 -8.01 -4.96
CA VAL A 96 9.13 -6.85 -4.27
C VAL A 96 9.95 -6.08 -5.28
N ARG A 97 9.93 -4.75 -5.20
CA ARG A 97 10.68 -3.86 -6.10
C ARG A 97 11.63 -3.01 -5.25
N ILE A 98 12.90 -2.98 -5.61
CA ILE A 98 13.95 -2.27 -4.85
C ILE A 98 14.62 -1.25 -5.79
N GLY A 99 14.67 -0.02 -5.33
CA GLY A 99 15.41 1.09 -5.91
C GLY A 99 16.35 1.67 -4.86
N LEU A 100 17.38 2.37 -5.29
CA LEU A 100 18.37 2.97 -4.40
C LEU A 100 18.70 4.40 -4.83
N MET A 101 18.89 5.24 -3.82
CA MET A 101 19.28 6.64 -3.95
C MET A 101 20.34 6.93 -2.89
N GLN A 102 21.47 7.52 -3.30
CA GLN A 102 22.40 8.18 -2.38
C GLN A 102 21.99 9.64 -2.20
N PHE A 103 22.34 10.26 -1.08
CA PHE A 103 22.19 11.70 -0.89
C PHE A 103 23.30 12.28 0.00
N ALA A 104 23.61 13.54 -0.26
CA ALA A 104 24.42 14.40 0.59
C ALA A 104 23.84 15.82 0.48
N GLU A 105 24.57 16.76 -0.10
CA GLU A 105 24.07 18.09 -0.48
C GLU A 105 23.00 17.99 -1.58
N ASN A 106 23.15 17.02 -2.49
CA ASN A 106 22.21 16.71 -3.56
C ASN A 106 21.81 15.22 -3.47
N PRO A 107 20.59 14.84 -3.90
CA PRO A 107 20.20 13.44 -4.08
C PRO A 107 20.64 12.90 -5.45
N LYS A 108 20.95 11.60 -5.52
CA LYS A 108 21.25 10.86 -6.75
C LYS A 108 20.61 9.48 -6.71
N ILE A 109 19.75 9.17 -7.68
CA ILE A 109 19.25 7.81 -7.88
C ILE A 109 20.35 6.97 -8.55
N GLU A 110 20.61 5.80 -7.98
CA GLU A 110 21.54 4.80 -8.50
C GLU A 110 20.80 3.79 -9.39
N PHE A 111 19.61 3.37 -8.96
CA PHE A 111 18.68 2.57 -9.77
C PHE A 111 17.24 2.72 -9.24
N TYR A 112 16.26 2.64 -10.14
CA TYR A 112 14.84 2.79 -9.82
C TYR A 112 14.19 1.47 -9.38
N LEU A 113 12.99 1.54 -8.80
CA LEU A 113 12.21 0.38 -8.34
C LEU A 113 11.99 -0.70 -9.44
N ASN A 114 11.97 -0.32 -10.72
CA ASN A 114 11.83 -1.23 -11.87
C ASN A 114 13.15 -1.59 -12.58
N THR A 115 14.32 -1.09 -12.14
CA THR A 115 15.59 -1.30 -12.85
C THR A 115 16.15 -2.73 -12.69
N HIS A 116 15.85 -3.40 -11.58
CA HIS A 116 16.37 -4.74 -11.29
C HIS A 116 15.25 -5.76 -11.04
N ASN A 117 15.29 -6.86 -11.80
CA ASN A 117 14.29 -7.93 -11.77
C ASN A 117 14.81 -9.24 -11.17
N THR A 118 15.99 -9.19 -10.53
CA THR A 118 16.47 -10.24 -9.63
C THR A 118 17.12 -9.62 -8.39
N LYS A 119 17.19 -10.40 -7.31
CA LYS A 119 18.00 -10.01 -6.14
C LYS A 119 19.48 -9.85 -6.51
N GLN A 120 20.00 -10.67 -7.44
CA GLN A 120 21.42 -10.71 -7.80
C GLN A 120 21.89 -9.41 -8.46
N ASP A 121 21.07 -8.80 -9.31
CA ASP A 121 21.41 -7.53 -9.97
C ASP A 121 21.45 -6.38 -8.96
N VAL A 122 20.53 -6.38 -7.98
CA VAL A 122 20.60 -5.48 -6.83
C VAL A 122 21.88 -5.70 -6.02
N LEU A 123 22.33 -6.94 -5.78
CA LEU A 123 23.63 -7.20 -5.11
C LEU A 123 24.79 -6.56 -5.91
N ALA A 124 24.76 -6.72 -7.24
CA ALA A 124 25.85 -6.31 -8.11
C ALA A 124 25.96 -4.79 -8.20
N SER A 125 24.85 -4.08 -8.44
CA SER A 125 24.81 -2.62 -8.46
C SER A 125 25.19 -2.03 -7.10
N VAL A 126 24.68 -2.61 -6.00
CA VAL A 126 25.01 -2.17 -4.63
C VAL A 126 26.50 -2.41 -4.31
N GLY A 127 27.08 -3.53 -4.77
CA GLY A 127 28.51 -3.83 -4.63
C GLY A 127 29.44 -2.98 -5.51
N GLN A 128 28.91 -2.18 -6.43
CA GLN A 128 29.67 -1.27 -7.30
C GLN A 128 29.53 0.22 -6.94
N LEU A 129 28.75 0.53 -5.89
CA LEU A 129 28.52 1.90 -5.44
C LEU A 129 29.83 2.62 -5.09
N ARG A 130 29.89 3.89 -5.48
CA ARG A 130 30.89 4.85 -5.02
C ARG A 130 30.16 5.93 -4.23
N LEU A 131 30.67 6.25 -3.04
CA LEU A 131 30.16 7.35 -2.22
C LEU A 131 30.16 8.64 -3.04
N MET A 132 29.03 9.34 -3.10
CA MET A 132 28.91 10.55 -3.93
C MET A 132 29.67 11.77 -3.39
N GLY A 133 29.99 11.77 -2.09
CA GLY A 133 30.61 12.91 -1.40
C GLY A 133 29.66 14.10 -1.22
N GLY A 134 30.14 15.12 -0.51
CA GLY A 134 29.40 16.36 -0.22
C GLY A 134 29.87 17.02 1.07
N SER A 135 29.66 18.33 1.19
CA SER A 135 29.96 19.14 2.39
C SER A 135 28.73 19.37 3.28
N ALA A 136 27.53 19.13 2.76
CA ALA A 136 26.25 19.26 3.45
C ALA A 136 25.44 17.96 3.39
N LEU A 137 24.35 17.90 4.17
CA LEU A 137 23.43 16.78 4.25
C LEU A 137 21.99 17.29 4.21
N ASN A 138 21.34 17.14 3.06
CA ASN A 138 20.02 17.68 2.76
C ASN A 138 18.98 16.54 2.69
N THR A 139 18.63 16.04 3.88
CA THR A 139 17.72 14.89 4.06
C THR A 139 16.30 15.22 3.61
N GLY A 140 15.84 16.46 3.77
CA GLY A 140 14.53 16.91 3.32
C GLY A 140 14.45 16.92 1.79
N ALA A 141 15.43 17.52 1.12
CA ALA A 141 15.57 17.48 -0.33
C ALA A 141 15.66 16.05 -0.86
N ALA A 142 16.39 15.16 -0.17
CA ALA A 142 16.47 13.75 -0.51
C ALA A 142 15.11 13.02 -0.39
N MET A 143 14.38 13.23 0.70
CA MET A 143 13.03 12.65 0.88
C MET A 143 12.04 13.17 -0.17
N ASP A 144 12.11 14.45 -0.53
CA ASP A 144 11.22 15.01 -1.55
C ASP A 144 11.57 14.51 -2.95
N TYR A 145 12.86 14.35 -3.23
CA TYR A 145 13.35 13.76 -4.48
C TYR A 145 12.96 12.29 -4.61
N ALA A 146 13.04 11.51 -3.52
CA ALA A 146 12.55 10.13 -3.49
C ALA A 146 11.03 10.07 -3.75
N LEU A 147 10.24 10.94 -3.14
CA LEU A 147 8.80 11.03 -3.39
C LEU A 147 8.48 11.40 -4.85
N THR A 148 9.16 12.40 -5.40
CA THR A 148 8.91 12.92 -6.75
C THR A 148 9.51 12.09 -7.88
N ASN A 149 10.55 11.27 -7.63
CA ASN A 149 11.27 10.52 -8.67
C ASN A 149 11.28 8.99 -8.44
N MET A 150 11.49 8.52 -7.20
CA MET A 150 11.57 7.07 -6.90
C MET A 150 10.19 6.42 -6.78
N PHE A 151 9.22 7.06 -6.11
CA PHE A 151 7.90 6.50 -5.85
C PHE A 151 6.86 6.75 -6.98
N GLN A 152 7.34 6.99 -8.20
CA GLN A 152 6.50 7.18 -9.40
C GLN A 152 6.21 5.87 -10.13
N ALA A 153 5.03 5.77 -10.77
CA ALA A 153 4.64 4.54 -11.48
C ALA A 153 5.59 4.23 -12.65
N SER A 154 6.05 5.25 -13.36
CA SER A 154 7.06 5.19 -14.43
C SER A 154 8.41 4.61 -13.99
N THR A 155 8.78 4.84 -12.73
CA THR A 155 10.03 4.35 -12.12
C THR A 155 9.83 3.07 -11.29
N GLY A 156 8.64 2.48 -11.34
CA GLY A 156 8.36 1.15 -10.80
C GLY A 156 7.57 1.12 -9.50
N SER A 157 7.09 2.26 -9.00
CA SER A 157 6.15 2.28 -7.87
C SER A 157 4.89 1.49 -8.18
N ARG A 158 4.35 0.83 -7.15
CA ARG A 158 3.09 0.08 -7.22
C ARG A 158 2.04 0.62 -6.25
N LYS A 159 2.17 1.89 -5.84
CA LYS A 159 1.19 2.60 -4.99
C LYS A 159 -0.24 2.49 -5.54
N ARG A 160 -0.41 2.61 -6.86
CA ARG A 160 -1.71 2.51 -7.55
C ARG A 160 -2.26 1.07 -7.66
N GLN A 161 -1.48 0.06 -7.26
CA GLN A 161 -1.88 -1.36 -7.22
C GLN A 161 -2.08 -1.85 -5.76
N GLY A 162 -2.36 -0.93 -4.82
CA GLY A 162 -2.51 -1.23 -3.39
C GLY A 162 -1.22 -1.67 -2.67
N VAL A 163 -0.09 -1.78 -3.37
CA VAL A 163 1.17 -2.24 -2.78
C VAL A 163 1.73 -1.14 -1.88
N GLN A 164 1.96 -1.47 -0.61
CA GLN A 164 2.56 -0.55 0.36
C GLN A 164 3.91 -0.02 -0.13
N GLN A 165 4.06 1.31 -0.18
CA GLN A 165 5.34 1.95 -0.44
C GLN A 165 6.09 2.16 0.87
N VAL A 166 7.41 1.96 0.84
CA VAL A 166 8.28 1.99 2.03
C VAL A 166 9.56 2.74 1.67
N LEU A 167 9.95 3.71 2.51
CA LEU A 167 11.20 4.45 2.41
C LEU A 167 12.09 4.12 3.60
N LEU A 168 13.21 3.43 3.36
CA LEU A 168 14.23 3.22 4.38
C LEU A 168 15.27 4.35 4.29
N LEU A 169 15.18 5.32 5.20
CA LEU A 169 16.12 6.43 5.30
C LEU A 169 17.31 6.03 6.17
N ILE A 170 18.53 6.11 5.62
CA ILE A 170 19.78 5.84 6.35
C ILE A 170 20.62 7.12 6.39
N THR A 171 21.06 7.56 7.58
CA THR A 171 21.82 8.82 7.76
C THR A 171 22.90 8.76 8.85
N GLY A 172 23.95 9.58 8.72
CA GLY A 172 25.09 9.65 9.66
C GLY A 172 25.24 10.97 10.43
N GLY A 173 24.40 11.96 10.16
CA GLY A 173 24.55 13.32 10.68
C GLY A 173 23.23 14.09 10.72
N PRO A 174 23.24 15.32 11.29
CA PRO A 174 22.07 16.19 11.31
C PRO A 174 21.80 16.76 9.92
N SER A 175 20.53 17.01 9.60
CA SER A 175 20.17 17.67 8.34
C SER A 175 20.44 19.17 8.38
N GLN A 176 20.76 19.75 7.23
CA GLN A 176 20.91 21.21 7.07
C GLN A 176 19.67 21.86 6.45
N ASP A 177 18.60 21.09 6.24
CA ASP A 177 17.35 21.49 5.60
C ASP A 177 16.10 21.05 6.39
N GLU A 178 14.93 21.56 5.99
CA GLU A 178 13.65 21.32 6.66
C GLU A 178 13.07 19.94 6.30
N VAL A 179 13.40 18.92 7.09
CA VAL A 179 13.01 17.53 6.83
C VAL A 179 11.58 17.24 7.28
N LYS A 180 11.13 17.80 8.42
CA LYS A 180 9.83 17.42 9.02
C LYS A 180 8.66 17.70 8.08
N LYS A 181 8.59 18.89 7.50
CA LYS A 181 7.57 19.25 6.50
C LYS A 181 7.56 18.31 5.29
N ILE A 182 8.69 17.73 4.93
CA ILE A 182 8.79 16.74 3.85
C ILE A 182 8.39 15.34 4.33
N ALA A 183 8.74 14.96 5.57
CA ALA A 183 8.26 13.71 6.18
C ALA A 183 6.73 13.68 6.25
N ASP A 184 6.08 14.80 6.62
CA ASP A 184 4.63 14.97 6.56
C ASP A 184 4.09 14.74 5.12
N LYS A 185 4.75 15.32 4.10
CA LYS A 185 4.40 15.16 2.68
C LYS A 185 4.55 13.72 2.18
N VAL A 186 5.59 13.01 2.63
CA VAL A 186 5.87 11.59 2.32
C VAL A 186 4.85 10.66 2.99
N ALA A 187 4.49 10.94 4.24
CA ALA A 187 3.46 10.19 4.97
C ALA A 187 2.06 10.38 4.36
N VAL A 188 1.67 11.63 4.02
CA VAL A 188 0.42 11.94 3.30
C VAL A 188 0.41 11.27 1.91
N ALA A 189 1.57 11.09 1.28
CA ALA A 189 1.68 10.32 0.04
C ALA A 189 1.59 8.79 0.21
N GLY A 190 1.34 8.27 1.43
CA GLY A 190 1.13 6.84 1.69
C GLY A 190 2.42 6.01 1.70
N VAL A 191 3.58 6.65 1.89
CA VAL A 191 4.88 5.97 1.99
C VAL A 191 5.25 5.82 3.46
N LEU A 192 5.54 4.59 3.91
CA LEU A 192 6.01 4.36 5.28
C LEU A 192 7.50 4.70 5.36
N THR A 193 7.83 5.86 5.93
CA THR A 193 9.21 6.22 6.25
C THR A 193 9.67 5.46 7.47
N PHE A 194 10.81 4.79 7.38
CA PHE A 194 11.54 4.24 8.51
C PHE A 194 12.93 4.86 8.55
N THR A 195 13.36 5.29 9.73
CA THR A 195 14.64 5.98 9.89
C THR A 195 15.64 5.10 10.63
N VAL A 196 16.86 5.10 10.11
CA VAL A 196 17.99 4.31 10.60
C VAL A 196 19.19 5.25 10.60
N SER A 197 19.90 5.32 11.70
CA SER A 197 20.92 6.35 11.84
C SER A 197 22.07 5.95 12.73
N ALA A 198 23.21 6.59 12.51
CA ALA A 198 24.34 6.44 13.41
C ALA A 198 25.20 7.69 13.55
N GLY A 199 26.08 7.70 14.55
CA GLY A 199 27.14 8.70 14.70
C GLY A 199 26.65 10.02 15.27
N GLN A 200 26.40 11.03 14.42
CA GLN A 200 26.01 12.39 14.85
C GLN A 200 24.61 12.79 14.37
N ALA A 201 23.84 11.83 13.83
CA ALA A 201 22.44 12.02 13.50
C ALA A 201 21.58 12.29 14.74
N ASP A 202 20.64 13.24 14.64
CA ASP A 202 19.71 13.55 15.72
C ASP A 202 18.59 12.49 15.79
N GLU A 203 18.66 11.63 16.81
CA GLU A 203 17.67 10.59 17.10
C GLU A 203 16.26 11.17 17.35
N ALA A 204 16.14 12.27 18.08
CA ALA A 204 14.85 12.87 18.41
C ALA A 204 14.20 13.49 17.17
N TYR A 205 15.00 14.09 16.28
CA TYR A 205 14.54 14.58 15.00
C TYR A 205 14.13 13.44 14.06
N LEU A 206 14.89 12.35 14.00
CA LEU A 206 14.57 11.19 13.17
C LEU A 206 13.39 10.35 13.69
N LYS A 207 13.07 10.43 14.98
CA LYS A 207 11.81 9.95 15.57
C LYS A 207 10.59 10.73 15.09
N MET A 208 10.73 12.01 14.71
CA MET A 208 9.67 12.78 14.05
C MET A 208 9.55 12.51 12.54
N VAL A 209 10.58 11.91 11.93
CA VAL A 209 10.62 11.60 10.49
C VAL A 209 10.13 10.17 10.18
N ALA A 210 10.22 9.26 11.16
CA ALA A 210 9.68 7.90 11.04
C ALA A 210 8.15 7.86 11.14
N PHE A 211 7.53 6.98 10.37
CA PHE A 211 6.09 6.67 10.39
C PHE A 211 5.62 6.11 11.75
N VAL A 212 6.51 5.47 12.50
CA VAL A 212 6.33 5.15 13.92
C VAL A 212 7.61 5.59 14.65
N PRO A 213 7.55 6.50 15.64
CA PRO A 213 8.74 6.99 16.34
C PRO A 213 9.58 5.86 16.96
N ASN A 214 8.94 4.84 17.52
CA ASN A 214 9.63 3.68 18.13
C ASN A 214 10.27 2.73 17.09
N LEU A 215 10.11 3.00 15.79
CA LEU A 215 10.80 2.33 14.68
C LEU A 215 11.85 3.24 14.01
N ALA A 216 12.22 4.35 14.64
CA ALA A 216 13.42 5.11 14.34
C ALA A 216 14.62 4.52 15.11
N TYR A 217 15.55 3.89 14.40
CA TYR A 217 16.73 3.26 15.00
C TYR A 217 17.92 4.21 14.98
N HIS A 218 18.63 4.31 16.11
CA HIS A 218 19.84 5.11 16.25
C HIS A 218 20.96 4.31 16.94
N GLU A 219 22.18 4.46 16.46
CA GLU A 219 23.38 3.82 17.00
C GLU A 219 24.53 4.81 17.15
N SER A 220 25.17 4.86 18.32
CA SER A 220 26.29 5.80 18.56
C SER A 220 27.48 5.64 17.59
N ARG A 221 27.56 4.50 16.87
CA ARG A 221 28.58 4.21 15.84
C ARG A 221 27.99 3.38 14.71
N PHE A 222 28.38 3.68 13.47
CA PHE A 222 28.01 2.88 12.27
C PHE A 222 28.34 1.39 12.39
N SER A 223 29.41 1.05 13.13
CA SER A 223 29.81 -0.34 13.41
C SER A 223 28.78 -1.14 14.22
N SER A 224 27.88 -0.49 14.95
CA SER A 224 26.91 -1.14 15.85
C SER A 224 25.60 -1.52 15.14
N LEU A 225 25.30 -0.92 13.98
CA LEU A 225 24.07 -1.11 13.21
C LEU A 225 23.74 -2.58 12.89
N SER A 226 24.72 -3.48 12.90
CA SER A 226 24.50 -4.91 12.67
C SER A 226 23.74 -5.64 13.80
N CYS A 227 23.59 -5.04 14.99
CA CYS A 227 23.02 -5.73 16.16
C CYS A 227 21.50 -5.51 16.34
N SER A 228 21.01 -4.30 16.04
CA SER A 228 19.69 -3.83 16.52
C SER A 228 18.54 -4.02 15.51
N PHE A 229 18.83 -4.56 14.32
CA PHE A 229 17.92 -4.58 13.16
C PHE A 229 16.91 -5.74 13.08
N SER A 230 17.02 -6.78 13.91
CA SER A 230 16.09 -7.92 13.84
C SER A 230 14.66 -7.53 14.24
N SER A 231 14.51 -6.69 15.25
CA SER A 231 13.24 -6.15 15.76
C SER A 231 12.46 -5.32 14.73
N PHE A 232 13.16 -4.72 13.76
CA PHE A 232 12.59 -3.84 12.75
C PHE A 232 11.70 -4.58 11.73
N LEU A 233 12.10 -5.78 11.32
CA LEU A 233 11.50 -6.50 10.20
C LEU A 233 10.10 -7.04 10.51
N THR A 234 9.80 -7.32 11.79
CA THR A 234 8.53 -7.92 12.24
C THR A 234 7.31 -7.02 12.00
N ALA A 235 7.48 -5.69 12.03
CA ALA A 235 6.37 -4.74 11.97
C ALA A 235 5.70 -4.63 10.58
N VAL A 236 6.45 -4.94 9.50
CA VAL A 236 6.19 -4.39 8.16
C VAL A 236 5.32 -5.30 7.26
N VAL A 237 5.24 -6.62 7.53
CA VAL A 237 4.61 -7.59 6.61
C VAL A 237 3.49 -8.37 7.29
N GLY A 238 2.25 -7.88 7.19
CA GLY A 238 1.03 -8.61 7.64
C GLY A 238 0.94 -8.90 9.15
N GLY A 239 1.68 -8.15 9.97
CA GLY A 239 1.89 -8.46 11.39
C GLY A 239 0.77 -8.03 12.33
N GLU A 240 0.91 -8.48 13.58
CA GLU A 240 0.11 -8.14 14.76
C GLU A 240 -0.23 -6.65 14.89
N ARG A 241 -1.43 -6.33 15.40
CA ARG A 241 -1.88 -4.94 15.68
C ARG A 241 -2.76 -4.88 16.92
N ASP A 242 -2.66 -3.81 17.68
CA ASP A 242 -3.61 -3.49 18.77
C ASP A 242 -4.50 -2.33 18.33
N VAL A 243 -5.83 -2.50 18.37
CA VAL A 243 -6.80 -1.49 17.93
C VAL A 243 -7.76 -1.18 19.07
N ALA A 244 -7.80 0.07 19.48
CA ALA A 244 -8.69 0.56 20.53
C ALA A 244 -9.74 1.51 19.97
N PHE A 245 -10.98 1.40 20.45
CA PHE A 245 -12.05 2.36 20.18
C PHE A 245 -12.31 3.19 21.44
N LEU A 246 -12.28 4.51 21.31
CA LEU A 246 -12.78 5.47 22.30
C LEU A 246 -14.01 6.15 21.72
N ILE A 247 -15.19 5.82 22.23
CA ILE A 247 -16.46 6.26 21.65
C ILE A 247 -17.26 7.15 22.62
N ASP A 248 -18.14 7.97 22.06
CA ASP A 248 -19.10 8.76 22.81
C ASP A 248 -20.06 7.85 23.59
N GLY A 249 -20.13 8.05 24.91
CA GLY A 249 -21.08 7.39 25.81
C GLY A 249 -22.13 8.35 26.38
N SER A 250 -22.17 9.60 25.94
CA SER A 250 -23.02 10.64 26.52
C SER A 250 -24.51 10.50 26.13
N ASP A 251 -25.38 11.11 26.91
CA ASP A 251 -26.83 11.13 26.65
C ASP A 251 -27.18 11.83 25.31
N ASN A 252 -26.29 12.68 24.78
CA ASN A 252 -26.48 13.36 23.51
C ASN A 252 -26.48 12.41 22.31
N VAL A 253 -25.76 11.28 22.37
CA VAL A 253 -25.72 10.27 21.30
C VAL A 253 -26.71 9.14 21.52
N ARG A 254 -27.64 9.25 22.48
CA ARG A 254 -28.58 8.20 22.87
C ARG A 254 -29.47 7.70 21.73
N ALA A 255 -29.86 8.58 20.80
CA ALA A 255 -30.62 8.21 19.60
C ALA A 255 -29.72 7.59 18.50
N ASP A 256 -28.43 7.90 18.52
CA ASP A 256 -27.45 7.51 17.50
C ASP A 256 -26.63 6.26 17.87
N PHE A 257 -26.66 5.83 19.13
CA PHE A 257 -25.84 4.75 19.65
C PHE A 257 -25.92 3.42 18.87
N PRO A 258 -27.07 3.01 18.28
CA PRO A 258 -27.10 1.88 17.34
C PRO A 258 -26.16 2.06 16.15
N TYR A 259 -26.09 3.26 15.56
CA TYR A 259 -25.18 3.54 14.44
C TYR A 259 -23.70 3.57 14.87
N ILE A 260 -23.42 4.01 16.11
CA ILE A 260 -22.07 3.92 16.70
C ILE A 260 -21.64 2.45 16.80
N ARG A 261 -22.52 1.59 17.33
CA ARG A 261 -22.28 0.16 17.48
C ARG A 261 -22.09 -0.53 16.13
N ASP A 262 -22.97 -0.25 15.17
CA ASP A 262 -22.92 -0.81 13.83
C ASP A 262 -21.64 -0.37 13.09
N PHE A 263 -21.18 0.89 13.27
CA PHE A 263 -19.89 1.34 12.76
C PHE A 263 -18.72 0.51 13.32
N ILE A 264 -18.67 0.28 14.64
CA ILE A 264 -17.63 -0.53 15.28
C ILE A 264 -17.63 -1.96 14.71
N ILE A 265 -18.82 -2.56 14.50
CA ILE A 265 -18.98 -3.87 13.83
C ILE A 265 -18.34 -3.85 12.44
N LYS A 266 -18.71 -2.89 11.57
CA LYS A 266 -18.18 -2.80 10.20
C LYS A 266 -16.67 -2.59 10.13
N VAL A 267 -16.04 -1.94 11.11
CA VAL A 267 -14.57 -1.83 11.18
C VAL A 267 -13.92 -3.14 11.64
N ILE A 268 -14.57 -3.88 12.53
CA ILE A 268 -14.07 -5.14 13.12
C ILE A 268 -14.22 -6.34 12.17
N GLU A 269 -15.29 -6.36 11.38
CA GLU A 269 -15.65 -7.46 10.48
C GLU A 269 -14.57 -7.87 9.46
N PRO A 270 -13.79 -6.97 8.82
CA PRO A 270 -12.67 -7.37 7.95
C PRO A 270 -11.37 -7.75 8.67
N LEU A 271 -11.19 -7.44 9.97
CA LEU A 271 -9.90 -7.59 10.65
C LEU A 271 -9.60 -9.05 11.03
N ASP A 272 -8.35 -9.51 10.89
CA ASP A 272 -7.98 -10.88 11.27
C ASP A 272 -7.70 -10.98 12.79
N ILE A 273 -8.77 -11.04 13.58
CA ILE A 273 -8.73 -10.97 15.04
C ILE A 273 -8.23 -12.27 15.65
N GLY A 274 -7.36 -12.14 16.65
CA GLY A 274 -6.78 -13.23 17.39
C GLY A 274 -5.72 -12.72 18.37
N GLN A 275 -5.46 -13.48 19.44
CA GLN A 275 -4.48 -13.09 20.45
C GLN A 275 -3.09 -12.81 19.86
N ASP A 276 -2.65 -13.55 18.84
CA ASP A 276 -1.35 -13.36 18.17
C ASP A 276 -1.51 -12.67 16.80
N ARG A 277 -2.59 -11.90 16.63
CA ARG A 277 -2.96 -11.19 15.39
C ARG A 277 -3.52 -9.80 15.72
N VAL A 278 -4.77 -9.46 15.36
CA VAL A 278 -5.41 -8.21 15.78
C VAL A 278 -6.11 -8.37 17.13
N ARG A 279 -5.79 -7.50 18.10
CA ARG A 279 -6.50 -7.36 19.40
C ARG A 279 -7.40 -6.13 19.38
N ILE A 280 -8.59 -6.22 19.99
CA ILE A 280 -9.60 -5.15 20.02
C ILE A 280 -9.95 -4.76 21.46
N SER A 281 -10.12 -3.47 21.73
CA SER A 281 -10.69 -2.94 22.98
C SER A 281 -11.71 -1.83 22.69
N VAL A 282 -12.73 -1.69 23.54
CA VAL A 282 -13.77 -0.64 23.40
C VAL A 282 -13.98 0.06 24.74
N VAL A 283 -13.96 1.39 24.70
CA VAL A 283 -14.19 2.28 25.85
C VAL A 283 -15.19 3.36 25.46
N GLN A 284 -16.24 3.52 26.27
CA GLN A 284 -17.14 4.68 26.20
C GLN A 284 -16.62 5.82 27.05
N HIS A 285 -16.97 7.06 26.74
CA HIS A 285 -16.71 8.20 27.62
C HIS A 285 -17.79 9.27 27.60
N SER A 286 -17.99 9.87 28.78
CA SER A 286 -18.81 11.06 29.02
C SER A 286 -18.07 11.95 30.02
N GLU A 287 -18.63 12.26 31.20
CA GLU A 287 -17.89 12.92 32.28
C GLU A 287 -16.71 12.07 32.79
N ARG A 288 -16.73 10.75 32.56
CA ARG A 288 -15.64 9.79 32.87
C ARG A 288 -15.51 8.75 31.74
N PRO A 289 -14.32 8.15 31.54
CA PRO A 289 -14.19 6.95 30.71
C PRO A 289 -14.74 5.71 31.42
N ALA A 290 -15.34 4.81 30.65
CA ALA A 290 -15.93 3.55 31.08
C ALA A 290 -15.52 2.43 30.11
N PRO A 291 -14.57 1.55 30.48
CA PRO A 291 -14.16 0.45 29.62
C PRO A 291 -15.27 -0.60 29.48
N ASN A 292 -15.57 -1.00 28.26
CA ASN A 292 -16.44 -2.15 27.99
C ASN A 292 -15.63 -3.45 27.92
N PHE A 293 -14.47 -3.43 27.26
CA PHE A 293 -13.50 -4.53 27.30
C PHE A 293 -12.09 -4.11 26.86
N TYR A 294 -11.09 -4.88 27.28
CA TYR A 294 -9.65 -4.65 27.07
C TYR A 294 -9.08 -5.52 25.94
N LEU A 295 -7.84 -5.23 25.47
CA LEU A 295 -7.19 -5.92 24.35
C LEU A 295 -6.97 -7.42 24.60
N ASN A 296 -6.90 -7.84 25.87
CA ASN A 296 -6.78 -9.24 26.29
C ASN A 296 -8.11 -9.91 26.72
N THR A 297 -9.26 -9.23 26.61
CA THR A 297 -10.54 -9.79 27.12
C THR A 297 -11.09 -10.92 26.24
N TYR A 298 -10.99 -10.80 24.92
CA TYR A 298 -11.55 -11.76 23.95
C TYR A 298 -10.48 -12.34 23.04
N LYS A 299 -10.65 -13.59 22.62
CA LYS A 299 -9.63 -14.38 21.91
C LYS A 299 -9.90 -14.51 20.41
N ASP A 300 -11.14 -14.37 19.97
CA ASP A 300 -11.54 -14.45 18.57
C ASP A 300 -12.56 -13.38 18.14
N LYS A 301 -12.84 -13.33 16.83
CA LYS A 301 -13.76 -12.35 16.22
C LYS A 301 -15.22 -12.52 16.69
N ALA A 302 -15.69 -13.74 16.93
CA ALA A 302 -17.08 -14.01 17.28
C ALA A 302 -17.39 -13.56 18.72
N GLU A 303 -16.43 -13.72 19.65
CA GLU A 303 -16.51 -13.12 20.98
C GLU A 303 -16.58 -11.60 20.93
N VAL A 304 -15.66 -10.96 20.18
CA VAL A 304 -15.62 -9.49 20.02
C VAL A 304 -16.92 -8.96 19.38
N LEU A 305 -17.40 -9.59 18.29
CA LEU A 305 -18.64 -9.16 17.61
C LEU A 305 -19.88 -9.33 18.51
N ARG A 306 -19.92 -10.35 19.38
CA ARG A 306 -20.99 -10.49 20.37
C ARG A 306 -20.93 -9.37 21.41
N ALA A 307 -19.74 -9.14 21.99
CA ALA A 307 -19.53 -8.09 22.99
C ALA A 307 -19.83 -6.67 22.45
N VAL A 308 -19.55 -6.41 21.17
CA VAL A 308 -19.93 -5.17 20.50
C VAL A 308 -21.44 -5.09 20.28
N ASN A 309 -22.11 -6.17 19.86
CA ASN A 309 -23.58 -6.20 19.73
C ASN A 309 -24.30 -5.92 21.06
N ASP A 310 -23.77 -6.44 22.17
CA ASP A 310 -24.32 -6.29 23.53
C ASP A 310 -24.01 -4.94 24.19
N LEU A 311 -23.27 -4.02 23.52
CA LEU A 311 -22.97 -2.69 24.03
C LEU A 311 -24.24 -1.90 24.37
N ARG A 312 -24.21 -1.24 25.52
CA ARG A 312 -25.22 -0.28 25.99
C ARG A 312 -24.58 1.06 26.28
N LEU A 313 -25.32 2.14 26.01
CA LEU A 313 -24.89 3.51 26.30
C LEU A 313 -24.59 3.68 27.79
N ALA A 314 -23.41 4.20 28.13
CA ALA A 314 -22.99 4.47 29.50
C ALA A 314 -23.79 5.61 30.17
N GLY A 315 -24.18 6.62 29.40
CA GLY A 315 -24.84 7.84 29.87
C GLY A 315 -23.85 8.92 30.34
N GLY A 316 -24.36 10.13 30.55
CA GLY A 316 -23.59 11.28 31.02
C GLY A 316 -23.88 12.55 30.23
N ARG A 317 -23.83 13.71 30.88
CA ARG A 317 -24.35 14.99 30.37
C ARG A 317 -23.32 15.84 29.65
N SER A 318 -22.07 15.39 29.55
CA SER A 318 -21.02 16.08 28.76
C SER A 318 -19.79 15.21 28.53
N LEU A 319 -18.86 15.69 27.72
CA LEU A 319 -17.65 14.99 27.31
C LEU A 319 -16.39 15.55 27.98
N ASN A 320 -15.58 14.67 28.56
CA ASN A 320 -14.22 14.92 29.03
C ASN A 320 -13.23 14.03 28.23
N THR A 321 -13.14 14.28 26.93
CA THR A 321 -12.34 13.51 25.97
C THR A 321 -10.84 13.58 26.26
N GLY A 322 -10.32 14.70 26.80
CA GLY A 322 -8.93 14.83 27.23
C GLY A 322 -8.58 13.84 28.35
N MET A 323 -9.41 13.74 29.39
CA MET A 323 -9.27 12.74 30.44
C MET A 323 -9.44 11.31 29.90
N ALA A 324 -10.38 11.10 28.98
CA ALA A 324 -10.59 9.78 28.38
C ALA A 324 -9.40 9.32 27.52
N LEU A 325 -8.79 10.21 26.74
CA LEU A 325 -7.55 9.95 25.99
C LEU A 325 -6.38 9.59 26.92
N LYS A 326 -6.27 10.27 28.07
CA LYS A 326 -5.28 9.90 29.10
C LYS A 326 -5.53 8.50 29.65
N PHE A 327 -6.79 8.12 29.87
CA PHE A 327 -7.15 6.76 30.29
C PHE A 327 -6.87 5.71 29.19
N MET A 328 -7.05 6.03 27.91
CA MET A 328 -6.63 5.14 26.81
C MET A 328 -5.12 4.87 26.88
N LYS A 329 -4.31 5.91 27.05
CA LYS A 329 -2.85 5.83 27.19
C LYS A 329 -2.44 5.01 28.43
N ASP A 330 -2.84 5.48 29.61
CA ASP A 330 -2.30 5.00 30.88
C ASP A 330 -2.94 3.68 31.35
N THR A 331 -4.13 3.31 30.83
CA THR A 331 -4.83 2.07 31.19
C THR A 331 -4.96 1.10 30.02
N ILE A 332 -5.66 1.46 28.95
CA ILE A 332 -6.08 0.51 27.90
C ILE A 332 -4.91 0.01 27.06
N LEU A 333 -4.02 0.92 26.67
CA LEU A 333 -2.85 0.65 25.84
C LEU A 333 -1.62 0.20 26.67
N SER A 334 -1.82 -0.08 27.97
CA SER A 334 -0.81 -0.65 28.87
C SER A 334 -0.72 -2.18 28.75
N PRO A 335 0.47 -2.80 28.97
CA PRO A 335 0.63 -4.26 28.83
C PRO A 335 -0.29 -5.10 29.72
N VAL A 336 -0.67 -4.58 30.90
CA VAL A 336 -1.60 -5.24 31.84
C VAL A 336 -2.96 -5.51 31.20
N HIS A 337 -3.42 -4.62 30.32
CA HIS A 337 -4.71 -4.72 29.62
C HIS A 337 -4.58 -5.30 28.20
N GLY A 338 -3.47 -5.98 27.90
CA GLY A 338 -3.28 -6.78 26.69
C GLY A 338 -2.52 -6.10 25.56
N SER A 339 -1.99 -4.89 25.78
CA SER A 339 -1.11 -4.22 24.83
C SER A 339 0.21 -4.97 24.61
N ARG A 340 0.65 -4.97 23.35
CA ARG A 340 1.93 -5.50 22.88
C ARG A 340 2.90 -4.39 22.49
N VAL A 341 2.73 -3.17 23.01
CA VAL A 341 3.67 -2.05 22.78
C VAL A 341 5.12 -2.40 23.12
N ALA A 342 5.34 -3.18 24.19
CA ALA A 342 6.66 -3.69 24.59
C ALA A 342 7.25 -4.74 23.62
N GLN A 343 6.47 -5.21 22.65
CA GLN A 343 6.87 -6.11 21.56
C GLN A 343 6.98 -5.36 20.22
N ASN A 344 6.87 -4.02 20.23
CA ASN A 344 6.83 -3.13 19.07
C ASN A 344 5.62 -3.36 18.13
N VAL A 345 4.53 -3.92 18.64
CA VAL A 345 3.27 -4.06 17.90
C VAL A 345 2.61 -2.67 17.73
N PRO A 346 2.29 -2.24 16.50
CA PRO A 346 1.66 -0.93 16.28
C PRO A 346 0.28 -0.82 16.92
N GLN A 347 0.03 0.33 17.54
CA GLN A 347 -1.20 0.64 18.27
C GLN A 347 -2.02 1.71 17.55
N PHE A 348 -3.28 1.41 17.25
CA PHE A 348 -4.24 2.31 16.64
C PHE A 348 -5.34 2.70 17.63
N LEU A 349 -5.80 3.95 17.57
CA LEU A 349 -6.89 4.46 18.40
C LEU A 349 -7.95 5.14 17.52
N ILE A 350 -9.16 4.62 17.46
CA ILE A 350 -10.28 5.24 16.75
C ILE A 350 -11.11 6.03 17.77
N VAL A 351 -11.13 7.35 17.65
CA VAL A 351 -11.86 8.25 18.55
C VAL A 351 -13.12 8.76 17.85
N LEU A 352 -14.29 8.41 18.37
CA LEU A 352 -15.59 8.85 17.85
C LEU A 352 -16.30 9.72 18.88
N THR A 353 -16.66 10.95 18.54
CA THR A 353 -17.38 11.87 19.44
C THR A 353 -18.48 12.64 18.72
N GLY A 354 -19.63 12.80 19.37
CA GLY A 354 -20.80 13.54 18.89
C GLY A 354 -20.89 14.99 19.38
N GLY A 355 -19.88 15.50 20.07
CA GLY A 355 -19.93 16.82 20.69
C GLY A 355 -18.56 17.37 21.09
N LYS A 356 -18.54 18.63 21.51
CA LYS A 356 -17.34 19.32 21.99
C LYS A 356 -16.93 18.85 23.39
N SER A 357 -15.65 18.52 23.57
CA SER A 357 -15.10 18.24 24.90
C SER A 357 -14.97 19.51 25.74
N LYS A 358 -15.26 19.39 27.05
CA LYS A 358 -15.10 20.46 28.04
C LYS A 358 -13.66 20.66 28.52
N ASP A 359 -12.81 19.64 28.36
CA ASP A 359 -11.41 19.64 28.78
C ASP A 359 -10.42 19.80 27.60
N SER A 360 -9.13 19.94 27.93
CA SER A 360 -8.06 20.04 26.92
C SER A 360 -7.72 18.67 26.36
N VAL A 361 -8.07 18.43 25.08
CA VAL A 361 -7.70 17.20 24.37
C VAL A 361 -6.22 17.17 23.95
N ARG A 362 -5.55 18.33 23.88
CA ARG A 362 -4.24 18.50 23.23
C ARG A 362 -3.11 17.76 23.94
N GLU A 363 -3.04 17.87 25.27
CA GLU A 363 -1.95 17.29 26.05
C GLU A 363 -2.03 15.75 26.04
N SER A 364 -3.20 15.19 26.31
CA SER A 364 -3.43 13.73 26.27
C SER A 364 -3.24 13.14 24.87
N ALA A 365 -3.71 13.83 23.82
CA ALA A 365 -3.48 13.42 22.44
C ALA A 365 -2.00 13.50 22.06
N GLY A 366 -1.30 14.56 22.49
CA GLY A 366 0.15 14.69 22.32
C GLY A 366 0.89 13.52 22.96
N ALA A 367 0.59 13.22 24.22
CA ALA A 367 1.20 12.11 24.96
C ALA A 367 0.94 10.73 24.31
N LEU A 368 -0.29 10.46 23.85
CA LEU A 368 -0.60 9.25 23.06
C LEU A 368 0.29 9.13 21.81
N LYS A 369 0.44 10.24 21.07
CA LYS A 369 1.24 10.27 19.83
C LYS A 369 2.74 10.14 20.11
N THR A 370 3.23 10.67 21.23
CA THR A 370 4.61 10.49 21.70
C THR A 370 4.90 9.04 22.13
N ASP A 371 3.95 8.36 22.77
CA ASP A 371 4.07 6.93 23.14
C ASP A 371 4.07 6.00 21.90
N GLY A 372 3.77 6.51 20.70
CA GLY A 372 3.75 5.76 19.44
C GLY A 372 2.36 5.31 18.99
N VAL A 373 1.30 5.79 19.62
CA VAL A 373 -0.10 5.50 19.24
C VAL A 373 -0.49 6.33 18.01
N VAL A 374 -1.24 5.72 17.09
CA VAL A 374 -1.79 6.38 15.91
C VAL A 374 -3.30 6.60 16.07
N PRO A 375 -3.73 7.76 16.60
CA PRO A 375 -5.14 8.12 16.68
C PRO A 375 -5.73 8.59 15.35
N PHE A 376 -6.96 8.15 15.07
CA PHE A 376 -7.87 8.67 14.04
C PHE A 376 -9.05 9.36 14.74
N GLY A 377 -9.37 10.58 14.35
CA GLY A 377 -10.45 11.35 14.95
C GLY A 377 -11.69 11.39 14.06
N ILE A 378 -12.85 11.07 14.61
CA ILE A 378 -14.15 11.14 13.93
C ILE A 378 -15.09 12.00 14.79
N GLY A 379 -15.30 13.24 14.36
CA GLY A 379 -16.29 14.15 14.93
C GLY A 379 -17.63 14.04 14.22
N VAL A 380 -18.71 14.05 14.99
CA VAL A 380 -20.09 13.97 14.51
C VAL A 380 -20.92 15.09 15.14
N LYS A 381 -21.95 15.58 14.44
CA LYS A 381 -22.85 16.66 14.91
C LYS A 381 -22.08 17.89 15.42
N ASP A 382 -22.06 18.10 16.74
CA ASP A 382 -21.53 19.30 17.40
C ASP A 382 -20.06 19.16 17.85
N ALA A 383 -19.35 18.15 17.33
CA ALA A 383 -17.93 17.92 17.59
C ALA A 383 -17.05 19.02 16.97
N ASP A 384 -16.26 19.69 17.82
CA ASP A 384 -15.36 20.78 17.40
C ASP A 384 -14.23 20.24 16.49
N PRO A 385 -14.16 20.62 15.20
CA PRO A 385 -13.16 20.08 14.27
C PRO A 385 -11.72 20.27 14.74
N LYS A 386 -11.43 21.36 15.46
CA LYS A 386 -10.08 21.65 15.99
C LYS A 386 -9.70 20.75 17.16
N GLN A 387 -10.68 20.14 17.84
CA GLN A 387 -10.43 19.05 18.78
C GLN A 387 -10.13 17.75 18.03
N ILE A 388 -10.87 17.44 16.95
CA ILE A 388 -10.64 16.22 16.14
C ILE A 388 -9.27 16.24 15.44
N GLU A 389 -8.89 17.37 14.84
CA GLU A 389 -7.55 17.64 14.30
C GLU A 389 -6.45 17.47 15.36
N ALA A 390 -6.66 18.02 16.56
CA ALA A 390 -5.69 17.95 17.65
C ALA A 390 -5.54 16.53 18.24
N ILE A 391 -6.61 15.73 18.22
CA ILE A 391 -6.62 14.33 18.63
C ILE A 391 -5.85 13.47 17.63
N SER A 392 -6.16 13.61 16.34
CA SER A 392 -5.66 12.78 15.25
C SER A 392 -4.13 12.79 15.12
N HIS A 393 -3.54 11.70 14.60
CA HIS A 393 -2.09 11.59 14.40
C HIS A 393 -1.60 12.59 13.35
N ASN A 394 -2.36 12.75 12.28
CA ASN A 394 -2.21 13.77 11.25
C ASN A 394 -3.59 14.45 11.06
N PRO A 395 -3.67 15.77 10.73
CA PRO A 395 -4.94 16.41 10.42
C PRO A 395 -5.75 15.75 9.31
N SER A 396 -5.11 15.09 8.34
CA SER A 396 -5.80 14.29 7.30
C SER A 396 -6.43 12.99 7.82
N PHE A 397 -6.26 12.65 9.10
CA PHE A 397 -6.95 11.56 9.80
C PHE A 397 -8.09 12.07 10.70
N ALA A 398 -8.43 13.37 10.60
CA ALA A 398 -9.60 13.97 11.23
C ALA A 398 -10.78 14.03 10.24
N PHE A 399 -11.89 13.42 10.61
CA PHE A 399 -13.11 13.35 9.81
C PHE A 399 -14.26 14.00 10.58
N ASN A 400 -14.95 14.98 9.99
CA ASN A 400 -16.10 15.64 10.60
C ASN A 400 -17.36 15.43 9.74
N VAL A 401 -18.41 14.87 10.34
CA VAL A 401 -19.65 14.49 9.64
C VAL A 401 -20.89 15.03 10.35
N LYS A 402 -21.95 15.31 9.58
CA LYS A 402 -23.16 15.97 10.12
C LYS A 402 -24.00 15.06 11.04
N GLU A 403 -24.03 13.76 10.77
CA GLU A 403 -24.89 12.80 11.46
C GLU A 403 -24.23 11.42 11.59
N PHE A 404 -24.66 10.61 12.57
CA PHE A 404 -24.19 9.23 12.72
C PHE A 404 -24.73 8.28 11.63
N THR A 405 -25.89 8.59 11.06
CA THR A 405 -26.35 8.04 9.77
C THR A 405 -25.28 8.22 8.69
N SER A 406 -24.60 9.36 8.66
CA SER A 406 -23.55 9.73 7.71
C SER A 406 -22.14 9.27 8.10
N VAL A 407 -21.92 8.73 9.32
CA VAL A 407 -20.69 8.01 9.67
C VAL A 407 -20.54 6.77 8.80
N HIS A 408 -21.65 6.14 8.41
CA HIS A 408 -21.67 5.07 7.40
C HIS A 408 -20.99 5.51 6.09
N ALA A 409 -21.18 6.75 5.67
CA ALA A 409 -20.67 7.31 4.42
C ALA A 409 -19.30 8.02 4.55
N HIS A 410 -18.58 7.83 5.67
CA HIS A 410 -17.23 8.39 5.86
C HIS A 410 -16.29 7.40 6.52
N ALA A 411 -16.74 6.76 7.60
CA ALA A 411 -16.00 5.73 8.30
C ALA A 411 -16.23 4.31 7.71
N ILE A 412 -17.09 4.20 6.68
CA ILE A 412 -17.10 3.11 5.70
C ILE A 412 -16.86 3.65 4.26
N SER A 413 -16.42 4.91 4.09
CA SER A 413 -15.76 5.37 2.84
C SER A 413 -14.31 4.88 2.74
N VAL A 414 -14.11 3.62 3.13
CA VAL A 414 -13.13 2.76 2.49
C VAL A 414 -13.76 2.13 1.24
N HIS A 415 -15.06 1.77 1.26
CA HIS A 415 -15.77 1.11 0.15
C HIS A 415 -17.25 1.57 0.02
N THR A 416 -17.47 2.73 -0.59
CA THR A 416 -18.54 2.99 -1.59
C THR A 416 -18.21 4.32 -2.25
N ASP A 417 -17.41 4.29 -3.32
CA ASP A 417 -16.91 5.53 -3.91
C ASP A 417 -17.90 6.01 -4.98
N ALA A 418 -18.71 7.02 -4.63
CA ALA A 418 -19.57 7.71 -5.58
C ALA A 418 -18.70 8.54 -6.55
N VAL A 419 -18.14 7.83 -7.53
CA VAL A 419 -17.03 8.20 -8.43
C VAL A 419 -16.95 9.70 -8.69
N LYS A 420 -15.83 10.28 -8.25
CA LYS A 420 -15.50 11.70 -8.42
C LYS A 420 -14.38 11.81 -9.45
N ARG A 421 -14.63 12.52 -10.55
CA ARG A 421 -13.60 12.90 -11.52
C ARG A 421 -13.75 14.38 -11.88
N ASP A 422 -12.65 15.02 -12.21
CA ASP A 422 -12.63 16.34 -12.85
C ASP A 422 -12.18 16.17 -14.30
N ILE A 423 -13.11 16.25 -15.24
CA ILE A 423 -12.92 15.91 -16.65
C ILE A 423 -12.86 17.18 -17.49
N VAL A 424 -11.72 17.41 -18.16
CA VAL A 424 -11.50 18.56 -19.05
C VAL A 424 -11.44 18.05 -20.49
N PHE A 425 -12.35 18.50 -21.34
CA PHE A 425 -12.23 18.32 -22.79
C PHE A 425 -11.39 19.46 -23.36
N LEU A 426 -10.31 19.12 -24.07
CA LEU A 426 -9.43 20.06 -24.76
C LEU A 426 -9.49 19.79 -26.26
N LEU A 427 -10.05 20.73 -27.01
CA LEU A 427 -10.53 20.50 -28.36
C LEU A 427 -9.80 21.36 -29.40
N ASP A 428 -9.31 20.73 -30.46
CA ASP A 428 -8.85 21.41 -31.67
C ASP A 428 -10.02 22.19 -32.32
N GLY A 429 -9.99 23.50 -32.14
CA GLY A 429 -10.90 24.47 -32.73
C GLY A 429 -10.30 25.21 -33.92
N SER A 430 -9.23 24.68 -34.54
CA SER A 430 -8.63 25.27 -35.75
C SER A 430 -9.58 25.16 -36.95
N ASP A 431 -9.37 25.99 -37.97
CA ASP A 431 -10.25 26.08 -39.16
C ASP A 431 -10.44 24.72 -39.87
N GLY A 432 -9.51 23.78 -39.71
CA GLY A 432 -9.59 22.41 -40.24
C GLY A 432 -10.65 21.52 -39.59
N THR A 433 -11.08 21.79 -38.35
CA THR A 433 -12.10 20.97 -37.65
C THR A 433 -13.53 21.48 -37.85
N LYS A 434 -13.70 22.60 -38.57
CA LYS A 434 -14.96 23.35 -38.66
C LYS A 434 -16.14 22.57 -39.22
N SER A 435 -15.90 21.68 -40.18
CA SER A 435 -16.92 20.77 -40.75
C SER A 435 -17.28 19.62 -39.81
N GLY A 436 -16.31 19.08 -39.07
CA GLY A 436 -16.49 18.01 -38.09
C GLY A 436 -17.00 18.46 -36.72
N PHE A 437 -16.96 19.76 -36.43
CA PHE A 437 -17.34 20.32 -35.13
C PHE A 437 -18.75 19.96 -34.62
N PRO A 438 -19.79 19.74 -35.45
CA PRO A 438 -21.06 19.17 -34.99
C PRO A 438 -20.84 17.83 -34.27
N ALA A 439 -20.21 16.86 -34.94
CA ALA A 439 -19.93 15.54 -34.37
C ALA A 439 -19.01 15.60 -33.14
N VAL A 440 -18.12 16.59 -33.02
CA VAL A 440 -17.33 16.84 -31.80
C VAL A 440 -18.24 17.22 -30.62
N ARG A 441 -19.24 18.08 -30.81
CA ARG A 441 -20.20 18.43 -29.74
C ARG A 441 -21.07 17.23 -29.38
N ASP A 442 -21.52 16.47 -30.37
CA ASP A 442 -22.39 15.30 -30.18
C ASP A 442 -21.64 14.18 -29.44
N PHE A 443 -20.36 13.98 -29.78
CA PHE A 443 -19.44 13.09 -29.05
C PHE A 443 -19.29 13.50 -27.57
N ILE A 444 -19.07 14.79 -27.29
CA ILE A 444 -18.96 15.27 -25.89
C ILE A 444 -20.27 15.04 -25.12
N GLN A 445 -21.43 15.34 -25.72
CA GLN A 445 -22.74 15.05 -25.11
C GLN A 445 -22.89 13.55 -24.82
N SER A 446 -22.55 12.69 -25.79
CA SER A 446 -22.64 11.23 -25.66
C SER A 446 -21.74 10.64 -24.56
N ILE A 447 -20.66 11.34 -24.17
CA ILE A 447 -19.81 10.99 -23.03
C ILE A 447 -20.42 11.52 -21.73
N VAL A 448 -20.81 12.81 -21.70
CA VAL A 448 -21.44 13.48 -20.55
C VAL A 448 -22.72 12.75 -20.11
N ASP A 449 -23.48 12.18 -21.03
CA ASP A 449 -24.63 11.31 -20.75
C ASP A 449 -24.27 10.09 -19.89
N LYS A 450 -23.05 9.56 -20.01
CA LYS A 450 -22.57 8.39 -19.25
C LYS A 450 -21.82 8.77 -17.96
N LEU A 451 -21.65 10.07 -17.69
CA LEU A 451 -21.10 10.60 -16.44
C LEU A 451 -22.20 10.81 -15.38
N SER A 452 -21.79 10.89 -14.12
CA SER A 452 -22.64 11.17 -12.96
C SER A 452 -22.41 12.60 -12.49
N VAL A 453 -22.90 13.58 -13.27
CA VAL A 453 -22.71 15.00 -12.96
C VAL A 453 -23.76 15.50 -11.96
N GLU A 454 -23.33 15.60 -10.70
CA GLU A 454 -24.08 16.13 -9.57
C GLU A 454 -23.13 16.91 -8.64
N GLU A 455 -23.68 17.66 -7.68
CA GLU A 455 -22.89 18.29 -6.63
C GLU A 455 -22.10 17.22 -5.85
N ASN A 456 -20.77 17.34 -5.88
CA ASN A 456 -19.76 16.43 -5.32
C ASN A 456 -19.46 15.13 -6.10
N ARG A 457 -20.05 14.89 -7.28
CA ARG A 457 -19.69 13.76 -8.18
C ARG A 457 -18.77 14.20 -9.33
N ASP A 458 -19.06 13.87 -10.60
CA ASP A 458 -18.26 14.29 -11.75
C ASP A 458 -18.38 15.80 -12.02
N ARG A 459 -17.26 16.48 -12.32
CA ARG A 459 -17.20 17.86 -12.83
C ARG A 459 -16.66 17.86 -14.26
N VAL A 460 -17.14 18.77 -15.10
CA VAL A 460 -16.75 18.88 -16.52
C VAL A 460 -16.34 20.31 -16.87
N SER A 461 -15.33 20.45 -17.71
CA SER A 461 -14.90 21.70 -18.35
C SER A 461 -14.63 21.45 -19.83
N VAL A 462 -14.83 22.48 -20.68
CA VAL A 462 -14.52 22.41 -22.11
C VAL A 462 -13.68 23.62 -22.53
N VAL A 463 -12.60 23.36 -23.26
CA VAL A 463 -11.64 24.33 -23.79
C VAL A 463 -11.46 24.08 -25.28
N GLN A 464 -11.58 25.11 -26.12
CA GLN A 464 -11.15 25.05 -27.52
C GLN A 464 -9.78 25.74 -27.68
N TYR A 465 -8.93 25.22 -28.55
CA TYR A 465 -7.64 25.82 -28.86
C TYR A 465 -7.33 25.80 -30.36
N ALA A 466 -6.58 26.81 -30.79
CA ALA A 466 -6.01 26.94 -32.13
C ALA A 466 -4.68 27.69 -32.01
N ASP A 467 -4.59 28.93 -32.52
CA ASP A 467 -3.49 29.86 -32.25
C ASP A 467 -3.35 30.20 -30.75
N LYS A 468 -4.47 30.20 -30.02
CA LYS A 468 -4.55 30.37 -28.54
C LYS A 468 -5.65 29.47 -27.95
N PRO A 469 -5.51 28.98 -26.72
CA PRO A 469 -6.56 28.27 -25.98
C PRO A 469 -7.57 29.23 -25.33
N GLU A 470 -8.81 28.77 -25.17
CA GLU A 470 -9.93 29.50 -24.56
C GLU A 470 -10.92 28.52 -23.90
N ALA A 471 -11.26 28.77 -22.63
CA ALA A 471 -12.26 27.96 -21.91
C ALA A 471 -13.67 28.45 -22.22
N HIS A 472 -14.57 27.54 -22.61
CA HIS A 472 -16.01 27.83 -22.71
C HIS A 472 -16.67 27.83 -21.32
N PHE A 473 -16.26 26.91 -20.45
CA PHE A 473 -16.66 26.85 -19.06
C PHE A 473 -15.65 26.03 -18.23
N TYR A 474 -15.55 26.34 -16.94
CA TYR A 474 -14.63 25.71 -15.98
C TYR A 474 -15.34 24.62 -15.15
N LEU A 475 -14.58 23.82 -14.39
CA LEU A 475 -15.08 22.69 -13.60
C LEU A 475 -16.12 23.08 -12.53
N ASN A 476 -16.16 24.36 -12.13
CA ASN A 476 -17.15 24.93 -11.20
C ASN A 476 -18.32 25.68 -11.86
N SER A 477 -18.37 25.78 -13.20
CA SER A 477 -19.36 26.62 -13.90
C SER A 477 -20.75 25.99 -14.00
N HIS A 478 -20.85 24.65 -13.99
CA HIS A 478 -22.11 23.92 -14.12
C HIS A 478 -22.19 22.78 -13.10
N LYS A 479 -23.34 22.64 -12.42
CA LYS A 479 -23.58 21.63 -11.37
C LYS A 479 -24.40 20.41 -11.81
N THR A 480 -25.03 20.46 -12.98
CA THR A 480 -25.93 19.41 -13.47
C THR A 480 -25.59 19.00 -14.90
N LYS A 481 -25.92 17.75 -15.24
CA LYS A 481 -25.77 17.19 -16.59
C LYS A 481 -26.43 18.08 -17.66
N ASP A 482 -27.69 18.46 -17.45
CA ASP A 482 -28.47 19.24 -18.41
C ASP A 482 -27.86 20.62 -18.67
N ALA A 483 -27.26 21.25 -17.67
CA ALA A 483 -26.58 22.54 -17.83
C ALA A 483 -25.34 22.40 -18.73
N ILE A 484 -24.57 21.31 -18.58
CA ILE A 484 -23.42 21.01 -19.45
C ILE A 484 -23.88 20.71 -20.87
N ILE A 485 -24.90 19.86 -21.06
CA ILE A 485 -25.43 19.53 -22.39
C ILE A 485 -25.93 20.79 -23.10
N ASN A 486 -26.66 21.66 -22.39
CA ASN A 486 -27.12 22.96 -22.90
C ASN A 486 -26.00 23.97 -23.18
N ALA A 487 -24.84 23.86 -22.53
CA ALA A 487 -23.66 24.66 -22.84
C ALA A 487 -22.93 24.11 -24.07
N VAL A 488 -22.72 22.80 -24.12
CA VAL A 488 -22.04 22.07 -25.22
C VAL A 488 -22.78 22.22 -26.54
N SER A 489 -24.11 22.10 -26.55
CA SER A 489 -24.93 22.28 -27.77
C SER A 489 -24.84 23.69 -28.36
N LYS A 490 -24.68 24.71 -27.50
CA LYS A 490 -24.53 26.13 -27.87
C LYS A 490 -23.10 26.54 -28.24
N MET A 491 -22.11 25.65 -28.07
CA MET A 491 -20.74 25.95 -28.49
C MET A 491 -20.67 26.22 -29.99
N ARG A 492 -19.90 27.25 -30.35
CA ARG A 492 -19.51 27.59 -31.72
C ARG A 492 -18.07 27.16 -31.93
N HIS A 493 -17.74 26.71 -33.14
CA HIS A 493 -16.36 26.43 -33.54
C HIS A 493 -15.50 27.70 -33.39
N LYS A 494 -14.31 27.57 -32.80
CA LYS A 494 -13.46 28.70 -32.39
C LYS A 494 -12.81 29.42 -33.57
N GLY A 495 -12.35 28.69 -34.57
CA GLY A 495 -11.54 29.19 -35.67
C GLY A 495 -10.07 29.45 -35.29
N GLY A 496 -9.20 29.44 -36.29
CA GLY A 496 -7.77 29.71 -36.15
C GLY A 496 -6.91 28.93 -37.14
N ARG A 497 -5.79 29.52 -37.56
CA ARG A 497 -4.93 29.00 -38.63
C ARG A 497 -3.70 28.26 -38.11
N SER A 498 -3.48 28.23 -36.80
CA SER A 498 -2.44 27.44 -36.12
C SER A 498 -3.06 26.45 -35.15
N LEU A 499 -2.27 25.44 -34.76
CA LEU A 499 -2.64 24.45 -33.76
C LEU A 499 -1.49 24.36 -32.74
N ASN A 500 -1.67 25.04 -31.61
CA ASN A 500 -0.65 25.20 -30.58
C ASN A 500 -1.03 24.35 -29.35
N THR A 501 -0.89 23.04 -29.49
CA THR A 501 -1.27 22.05 -28.47
C THR A 501 -0.42 22.20 -27.20
N GLY A 502 0.87 22.53 -27.31
CA GLY A 502 1.75 22.76 -26.16
C GLY A 502 1.26 23.90 -25.26
N ALA A 503 0.96 25.06 -25.86
CA ALA A 503 0.36 26.20 -25.17
C ALA A 503 -1.03 25.88 -24.59
N ALA A 504 -1.81 25.02 -25.25
CA ALA A 504 -3.10 24.57 -24.77
C ALA A 504 -3.00 23.65 -23.52
N LEU A 505 -2.03 22.74 -23.52
CA LEU A 505 -1.67 21.91 -22.36
C LEU A 505 -1.17 22.77 -21.17
N GLN A 506 -0.36 23.81 -21.44
CA GLN A 506 0.03 24.78 -20.42
C GLN A 506 -1.17 25.58 -19.89
N PHE A 507 -2.16 25.93 -20.72
CA PHE A 507 -3.35 26.64 -20.28
C PHE A 507 -4.21 25.80 -19.34
N VAL A 508 -4.51 24.54 -19.68
CA VAL A 508 -5.28 23.68 -18.76
C VAL A 508 -4.53 23.46 -17.45
N ARG A 509 -3.19 23.35 -17.46
CA ARG A 509 -2.35 23.29 -16.25
C ARG A 509 -2.52 24.50 -15.32
N HIS A 510 -2.56 25.71 -15.87
CA HIS A 510 -2.49 26.96 -15.09
C HIS A 510 -3.82 27.71 -14.91
N ARG A 511 -4.90 27.27 -15.57
CA ARG A 511 -6.19 27.98 -15.58
C ARG A 511 -7.42 27.09 -15.39
N VAL A 512 -7.32 25.78 -15.62
CA VAL A 512 -8.48 24.86 -15.53
C VAL A 512 -8.30 23.84 -14.41
N PHE A 513 -7.15 23.15 -14.37
CA PHE A 513 -6.76 22.27 -13.27
C PHE A 513 -6.20 23.06 -12.07
N THR A 514 -6.99 24.03 -11.60
CA THR A 514 -6.70 24.95 -10.49
C THR A 514 -7.93 25.09 -9.58
N ALA A 515 -7.74 25.18 -8.26
CA ALA A 515 -8.84 25.21 -7.29
C ALA A 515 -9.84 26.36 -7.52
N SER A 516 -9.34 27.53 -7.93
CA SER A 516 -10.12 28.70 -8.37
C SER A 516 -11.15 28.39 -9.47
N SER A 517 -10.86 27.36 -10.27
CA SER A 517 -11.60 26.97 -11.47
C SER A 517 -12.39 25.66 -11.25
N GLY A 518 -12.46 25.18 -10.01
CA GLY A 518 -13.23 23.99 -9.61
C GLY A 518 -12.47 22.67 -9.58
N SER A 519 -11.15 22.68 -9.78
CA SER A 519 -10.32 21.47 -9.68
C SER A 519 -10.06 21.05 -8.24
N ARG A 520 -10.36 19.79 -7.96
CA ARG A 520 -10.23 19.08 -6.69
C ARG A 520 -8.94 18.26 -6.60
N ARG A 521 -7.91 18.59 -7.40
CA ARG A 521 -6.61 17.87 -7.39
C ARG A 521 -5.99 17.78 -5.99
N LEU A 522 -6.13 18.85 -5.20
CA LEU A 522 -5.62 18.91 -3.82
C LEU A 522 -6.50 18.14 -2.81
N GLU A 523 -7.69 17.70 -3.21
CA GLU A 523 -8.59 16.81 -2.47
C GLU A 523 -8.38 15.33 -2.87
N GLY A 524 -7.37 15.04 -3.71
CA GLY A 524 -7.07 13.68 -4.21
C GLY A 524 -7.96 13.19 -5.35
N VAL A 525 -8.92 13.99 -5.84
CA VAL A 525 -9.83 13.61 -6.91
C VAL A 525 -9.09 13.43 -8.25
N PRO A 526 -9.29 12.31 -8.97
CA PRO A 526 -8.73 12.10 -10.31
C PRO A 526 -9.01 13.26 -11.29
N GLN A 527 -7.93 13.81 -11.84
CA GLN A 527 -7.96 14.86 -12.86
C GLN A 527 -7.76 14.21 -14.23
N ILE A 528 -8.70 14.38 -15.16
CA ILE A 528 -8.68 13.71 -16.46
C ILE A 528 -8.75 14.75 -17.58
N LEU A 529 -7.84 14.66 -18.55
CA LEU A 529 -7.81 15.50 -19.74
C LEU A 529 -8.15 14.66 -20.97
N ILE A 530 -9.22 14.97 -21.68
CA ILE A 530 -9.57 14.35 -22.97
C ILE A 530 -9.15 15.34 -24.06
N LEU A 531 -8.00 15.10 -24.68
CA LEU A 531 -7.50 15.87 -25.80
C LEU A 531 -8.07 15.33 -27.11
N LEU A 532 -8.76 16.17 -27.89
CA LEU A 532 -9.16 15.85 -29.26
C LEU A 532 -8.40 16.75 -30.23
N THR A 533 -7.65 16.15 -31.15
CA THR A 533 -6.82 16.88 -32.12
C THR A 533 -6.91 16.28 -33.53
N SER A 534 -6.85 17.13 -34.57
CA SER A 534 -6.93 16.69 -35.97
C SER A 534 -5.61 16.69 -36.71
N LYS A 535 -4.56 17.37 -36.19
CA LYS A 535 -3.28 17.57 -36.88
C LYS A 535 -2.11 17.60 -35.90
N LYS A 536 -0.89 17.58 -36.45
CA LYS A 536 0.36 17.83 -35.71
C LYS A 536 0.37 19.25 -35.10
N SER A 537 0.91 19.40 -33.89
CA SER A 537 1.17 20.70 -33.26
C SER A 537 2.24 21.52 -33.99
N ARG A 538 2.20 22.85 -33.80
CA ARG A 538 3.26 23.78 -34.24
C ARG A 538 4.27 24.17 -33.15
N ASP A 539 3.96 23.86 -31.89
CA ASP A 539 4.78 24.12 -30.70
C ASP A 539 5.19 22.81 -29.99
N ASP A 540 6.11 22.90 -29.02
CA ASP A 540 6.51 21.72 -28.25
C ASP A 540 5.38 21.24 -27.32
N VAL A 541 4.95 20.00 -27.54
CA VAL A 541 4.01 19.30 -26.66
C VAL A 541 4.71 18.55 -25.53
N LYS A 542 6.01 18.26 -25.63
CA LYS A 542 6.73 17.35 -24.71
C LYS A 542 6.87 17.93 -23.31
N GLY A 543 7.39 19.15 -23.17
CA GLY A 543 7.52 19.83 -21.88
C GLY A 543 6.16 20.00 -21.17
N PRO A 544 5.13 20.52 -21.86
CA PRO A 544 3.77 20.61 -21.32
C PRO A 544 3.15 19.26 -20.94
N ALA A 545 3.35 18.21 -21.75
CA ALA A 545 2.84 16.86 -21.46
C ALA A 545 3.48 16.24 -20.23
N VAL A 546 4.82 16.30 -20.11
CA VAL A 546 5.54 15.86 -18.91
C VAL A 546 5.00 16.58 -17.69
N ALA A 547 4.88 17.90 -17.75
CA ALA A 547 4.44 18.68 -16.60
C ALA A 547 2.93 18.63 -16.29
N LEU A 548 2.13 17.91 -17.08
CA LEU A 548 0.78 17.45 -16.71
C LEU A 548 0.84 16.08 -16.01
N LYS A 549 1.72 15.17 -16.47
CA LYS A 549 1.96 13.87 -15.85
C LYS A 549 2.58 14.01 -14.44
N ASP A 550 3.49 14.97 -14.26
CA ASP A 550 4.07 15.35 -12.96
C ASP A 550 3.03 15.89 -11.96
N LEU A 551 1.88 16.36 -12.45
CA LEU A 551 0.72 16.82 -11.65
C LEU A 551 -0.39 15.75 -11.60
N GLU A 552 -0.07 14.50 -11.93
CA GLU A 552 -0.96 13.33 -11.97
C GLU A 552 -2.22 13.50 -12.84
N ILE A 553 -2.20 14.41 -13.83
CA ILE A 553 -3.33 14.65 -14.75
C ILE A 553 -3.36 13.56 -15.82
N VAL A 554 -4.37 12.69 -15.74
CA VAL A 554 -4.56 11.55 -16.64
C VAL A 554 -5.05 12.03 -18.00
N SER A 555 -4.11 12.17 -18.94
CA SER A 555 -4.40 12.57 -20.32
C SER A 555 -4.80 11.38 -21.19
N LEU A 556 -5.91 11.49 -21.91
CA LEU A 556 -6.43 10.59 -22.91
C LEU A 556 -6.40 11.31 -24.26
N GLY A 557 -5.76 10.72 -25.27
CA GLY A 557 -5.60 11.33 -26.60
C GLY A 557 -6.58 10.77 -27.62
N VAL A 558 -7.30 11.63 -28.33
CA VAL A 558 -8.20 11.29 -29.45
C VAL A 558 -7.67 11.99 -30.71
N GLY A 559 -7.20 11.19 -31.66
CA GLY A 559 -6.79 11.64 -32.99
C GLY A 559 -7.90 11.48 -34.02
N VAL A 560 -8.08 12.48 -34.88
CA VAL A 560 -8.97 12.41 -36.05
C VAL A 560 -8.18 12.72 -37.32
N GLY A 561 -8.15 11.79 -38.28
CA GLY A 561 -7.47 12.00 -39.57
C GLY A 561 -5.96 12.19 -39.45
N ASP A 562 -5.44 13.35 -39.89
CA ASP A 562 -4.00 13.72 -39.93
C ASP A 562 -3.34 13.91 -38.53
N ALA A 563 -3.96 13.44 -37.46
CA ALA A 563 -3.51 13.64 -36.09
C ALA A 563 -2.17 12.93 -35.82
N ASN A 564 -1.23 13.64 -35.19
CA ASN A 564 0.10 13.07 -35.00
C ASN A 564 0.13 12.03 -33.86
N VAL A 565 0.18 10.75 -34.22
CA VAL A 565 0.21 9.60 -33.31
C VAL A 565 1.26 9.76 -32.20
N ARG A 566 2.48 10.17 -32.56
CA ARG A 566 3.59 10.29 -31.59
C ARG A 566 3.39 11.42 -30.60
N GLU A 567 2.76 12.52 -31.02
CA GLU A 567 2.38 13.61 -30.12
C GLU A 567 1.25 13.18 -29.18
N LEU A 568 0.26 12.44 -29.70
CA LEU A 568 -0.79 11.84 -28.87
C LEU A 568 -0.22 10.84 -27.85
N GLU A 569 0.74 9.99 -28.22
CA GLU A 569 1.45 9.07 -27.30
C GLU A 569 2.29 9.83 -26.26
N MET A 570 3.00 10.89 -26.66
CA MET A 570 3.75 11.74 -25.74
C MET A 570 2.86 12.46 -24.73
N ILE A 571 1.65 12.86 -25.13
CA ILE A 571 0.68 13.56 -24.28
C ILE A 571 -0.08 12.58 -23.37
N SER A 572 -0.57 11.46 -23.92
CA SER A 572 -1.39 10.47 -23.21
C SER A 572 -0.66 9.90 -22.00
N PHE A 573 -1.38 9.67 -20.89
CA PHE A 573 -0.77 9.36 -19.58
C PHE A 573 0.10 8.10 -19.62
N GLN A 574 -0.36 7.07 -20.33
CA GLN A 574 0.30 5.78 -20.51
C GLN A 574 -0.03 5.18 -21.89
N PRO A 575 0.71 4.17 -22.38
CA PRO A 575 0.35 3.44 -23.59
C PRO A 575 -1.08 2.88 -23.53
N GLY A 576 -1.76 2.87 -24.66
CA GLY A 576 -3.17 2.44 -24.76
C GLY A 576 -4.21 3.50 -24.39
N PHE A 577 -3.81 4.68 -23.90
CA PHE A 577 -4.71 5.84 -23.68
C PHE A 577 -4.80 6.76 -24.91
N THR A 578 -4.63 6.20 -26.11
CA THR A 578 -4.73 6.90 -27.39
C THR A 578 -5.74 6.18 -28.28
N TYR A 579 -6.74 6.92 -28.76
CA TYR A 579 -7.79 6.48 -29.67
C TYR A 579 -7.64 7.22 -31.00
N GLN A 580 -7.96 6.57 -32.11
CA GLN A 580 -7.88 7.17 -33.45
C GLN A 580 -9.10 6.80 -34.27
N VAL A 581 -9.56 7.77 -35.06
CA VAL A 581 -10.60 7.61 -36.08
C VAL A 581 -10.17 8.32 -37.37
N THR A 582 -10.62 7.83 -38.50
CA THR A 582 -10.31 8.37 -39.83
C THR A 582 -10.96 9.72 -40.04
N GLU A 583 -12.21 9.86 -39.58
CA GLU A 583 -13.02 11.06 -39.74
C GLU A 583 -13.89 11.37 -38.52
N PHE A 584 -14.44 12.59 -38.45
CA PHE A 584 -15.22 13.04 -37.29
C PHE A 584 -16.55 12.27 -37.11
N SER A 585 -17.12 11.69 -38.17
CA SER A 585 -18.35 10.88 -38.08
C SER A 585 -18.13 9.55 -37.35
N GLU A 586 -16.89 9.04 -37.31
CA GLU A 586 -16.53 7.80 -36.64
C GLU A 586 -16.31 7.96 -35.13
N LEU A 587 -16.28 9.19 -34.58
CA LEU A 587 -16.09 9.44 -33.14
C LEU A 587 -17.01 8.60 -32.20
N PRO A 588 -18.29 8.30 -32.53
CA PRO A 588 -19.12 7.41 -31.72
C PRO A 588 -18.56 5.98 -31.57
N SER A 589 -17.72 5.49 -32.48
CA SER A 589 -17.14 4.13 -32.42
C SER A 589 -16.18 3.93 -31.23
N ILE A 590 -15.44 4.98 -30.86
CA ILE A 590 -14.51 4.97 -29.72
C ILE A 590 -15.20 5.34 -28.40
N GLN A 591 -16.44 5.83 -28.42
CA GLN A 591 -17.18 6.23 -27.22
C GLN A 591 -17.30 5.12 -26.17
N PRO A 592 -17.61 3.85 -26.52
CA PRO A 592 -17.70 2.76 -25.54
C PRO A 592 -16.35 2.46 -24.90
N GLN A 593 -15.26 2.52 -25.67
CA GLN A 593 -13.89 2.28 -25.21
C GLN A 593 -13.43 3.40 -24.28
N LEU A 594 -13.63 4.66 -24.67
CA LEU A 594 -13.30 5.84 -23.87
C LEU A 594 -14.11 5.87 -22.57
N VAL A 595 -15.42 5.57 -22.60
CA VAL A 595 -16.26 5.47 -21.40
C VAL A 595 -15.88 4.27 -20.53
N ALA A 596 -15.46 3.15 -21.11
CA ALA A 596 -14.91 2.03 -20.34
C ALA A 596 -13.60 2.43 -19.64
N THR A 597 -12.69 3.14 -20.30
CA THR A 597 -11.46 3.66 -19.68
C THR A 597 -11.74 4.71 -18.60
N LEU A 598 -12.69 5.64 -18.83
CA LEU A 598 -13.13 6.59 -17.80
C LEU A 598 -13.72 5.89 -16.56
N LYS A 599 -14.32 4.70 -16.72
CA LYS A 599 -14.82 3.87 -15.63
C LYS A 599 -13.75 2.96 -15.02
N SER A 600 -12.76 2.47 -15.77
CA SER A 600 -11.66 1.67 -15.23
C SER A 600 -10.76 2.54 -14.34
N LEU A 601 -10.53 3.80 -14.73
CA LEU A 601 -9.98 4.90 -13.91
C LEU A 601 -10.83 5.25 -12.65
N SER A 602 -11.78 4.40 -12.29
CA SER A 602 -12.66 4.52 -11.12
C SER A 602 -13.02 3.16 -10.49
N LYS A 603 -12.65 2.03 -11.11
CA LYS A 603 -12.95 0.68 -10.63
C LYS A 603 -11.83 0.02 -9.84
N ASP A 604 -10.61 0.53 -9.96
CA ASP A 604 -9.47 0.13 -9.10
C ASP A 604 -9.72 0.43 -7.60
N THR A 605 -10.82 1.09 -7.24
CA THR A 605 -11.31 1.31 -5.86
C THR A 605 -12.38 0.29 -5.40
N GLU A 606 -13.05 -0.45 -6.30
CA GLU A 606 -14.21 -1.30 -5.95
C GLU A 606 -14.11 -2.77 -6.41
N GLU A 607 -13.38 -3.10 -7.48
CA GLU A 607 -13.39 -4.46 -8.08
C GLU A 607 -12.45 -5.47 -7.37
N SER A 608 -12.37 -5.37 -6.04
CA SER A 608 -11.66 -6.31 -5.13
C SER A 608 -12.61 -7.25 -4.37
N VAL A 609 -13.93 -7.02 -4.43
CA VAL A 609 -14.93 -7.83 -3.70
C VAL A 609 -16.09 -8.26 -4.60
N ALA A 610 -15.97 -9.47 -5.16
CA ALA A 610 -17.07 -10.24 -5.72
C ALA A 610 -16.97 -11.70 -5.24
N PRO A 611 -18.03 -12.28 -4.64
CA PRO A 611 -17.94 -13.62 -4.07
C PRO A 611 -18.01 -14.70 -5.15
N VAL A 612 -16.98 -15.56 -5.22
CA VAL A 612 -17.04 -16.79 -6.01
C VAL A 612 -17.81 -17.85 -5.21
N THR A 613 -19.12 -17.93 -5.41
CA THR A 613 -19.90 -19.12 -5.04
C THR A 613 -19.58 -20.26 -6.01
N PRO A 614 -19.01 -21.39 -5.57
CA PRO A 614 -18.84 -22.55 -6.43
C PRO A 614 -20.19 -23.27 -6.59
N GLU A 615 -20.62 -23.48 -7.82
CA GLU A 615 -21.69 -24.45 -8.11
C GLU A 615 -21.19 -25.87 -7.80
N ILE A 616 -22.07 -26.73 -7.28
CA ILE A 616 -21.77 -28.12 -6.97
C ILE A 616 -22.44 -29.02 -8.02
N PRO A 617 -21.68 -29.74 -8.84
CA PRO A 617 -22.15 -30.94 -9.53
C PRO A 617 -22.00 -32.15 -8.61
N ASP A 618 -23.06 -32.91 -8.40
CA ASP A 618 -23.00 -34.25 -7.80
C ASP A 618 -22.09 -35.19 -8.63
N LEU A 619 -21.36 -36.08 -7.95
CA LEU A 619 -20.98 -37.37 -8.54
C LEU A 619 -20.69 -38.43 -7.47
N VAL A 620 -21.39 -39.56 -7.55
CA VAL A 620 -21.41 -40.62 -6.53
C VAL A 620 -20.39 -41.72 -6.82
N GLY A 621 -19.39 -41.83 -5.94
CA GLY A 621 -18.76 -43.07 -5.43
C GLY A 621 -18.06 -44.06 -6.38
N LYS A 622 -16.89 -44.58 -5.94
CA LYS A 622 -16.58 -46.03 -5.94
C LYS A 622 -15.35 -46.41 -5.10
N ASN A 623 -15.42 -47.65 -4.61
CA ASN A 623 -14.61 -48.28 -3.56
C ASN A 623 -13.13 -48.58 -3.87
N PHE A 624 -12.33 -48.64 -2.79
CA PHE A 624 -11.26 -49.62 -2.47
C PHE A 624 -10.36 -50.23 -3.58
N SER A 625 -9.03 -50.18 -3.37
CA SER A 625 -8.33 -51.27 -2.65
C SER A 625 -6.90 -50.89 -2.22
N LEU A 626 -6.40 -51.54 -1.18
CA LEU A 626 -4.96 -51.69 -0.89
C LEU A 626 -4.43 -52.98 -1.52
N ASP A 627 -3.15 -53.01 -1.92
CA ASP A 627 -2.15 -53.94 -1.37
C ASP A 627 -0.72 -53.46 -1.69
N MET A 628 0.29 -53.94 -0.97
CA MET A 628 1.72 -53.60 -1.14
C MET A 628 2.58 -54.81 -0.75
N SER A 629 3.38 -55.35 -1.68
CA SER A 629 4.30 -56.45 -1.38
C SER A 629 5.65 -56.36 -2.10
N MET A 630 6.64 -57.05 -1.50
CA MET A 630 7.99 -57.34 -2.00
C MET A 630 9.09 -56.25 -1.92
N LEU A 631 9.67 -56.16 -0.72
CA LEU A 631 11.04 -56.61 -0.39
C LEU A 631 12.30 -56.02 -1.09
N ASN A 632 13.29 -55.66 -0.25
CA ASN A 632 14.74 -55.92 -0.41
C ASN A 632 15.55 -55.18 -1.52
N THR A 633 16.87 -54.93 -1.41
CA THR A 633 17.85 -54.94 -0.28
C THR A 633 19.13 -54.16 -0.66
N ARG A 634 19.87 -53.62 0.35
CA ARG A 634 21.32 -53.28 0.34
C ARG A 634 21.71 -52.12 -0.63
N ASN A 635 22.74 -51.28 -0.46
CA ASN A 635 23.80 -51.02 0.54
C ASN A 635 24.31 -49.54 0.32
N ILE A 636 25.25 -48.88 1.03
CA ILE A 636 26.27 -49.26 2.03
C ILE A 636 26.67 -48.07 2.97
N ILE A 637 27.38 -48.42 4.05
CA ILE A 637 28.32 -47.71 4.98
C ILE A 637 28.97 -46.40 4.38
N ILE A 638 29.27 -45.28 5.09
CA ILE A 638 29.94 -45.11 6.41
C ILE A 638 29.43 -43.92 7.29
N HIS A 639 29.59 -44.12 8.60
CA HIS A 639 29.34 -43.29 9.80
C HIS A 639 30.51 -42.32 10.18
N PRO A 640 30.54 -41.57 11.33
CA PRO A 640 29.47 -40.99 12.20
C PRO A 640 29.78 -39.59 12.86
N TYR A 641 28.80 -39.05 13.64
CA TYR A 641 28.98 -38.25 14.91
C TYR A 641 29.65 -36.83 14.89
N ARG A 642 29.43 -35.89 15.85
CA ARG A 642 28.38 -35.69 16.89
C ARG A 642 28.32 -34.21 17.38
N TYR A 643 27.16 -33.81 17.90
CA TYR A 643 26.85 -32.80 18.95
C TYR A 643 27.31 -31.32 18.92
N ALA A 644 26.27 -30.48 19.06
CA ALA A 644 26.07 -29.44 20.09
C ALA A 644 26.84 -28.10 20.04
N CYS A 645 26.22 -27.09 20.68
CA CYS A 645 26.59 -25.68 20.63
C CYS A 645 27.57 -25.31 21.76
N GLU A 646 28.46 -24.37 21.48
CA GLU A 646 28.89 -23.36 22.45
C GLU A 646 29.32 -22.08 21.73
N CYS A 647 29.33 -20.93 22.42
CA CYS A 647 29.67 -19.63 21.87
C CYS A 647 30.95 -19.09 22.53
N VAL A 648 31.89 -18.55 21.75
CA VAL A 648 32.69 -17.32 22.04
C VAL A 648 33.67 -17.01 20.90
N LEU A 649 34.09 -15.74 20.80
CA LEU A 649 34.96 -15.19 19.76
C LEU A 649 36.44 -15.65 19.88
N ARG A 650 37.10 -15.95 18.74
CA ARG A 650 38.39 -15.31 18.38
C ARG A 650 38.80 -15.46 16.91
N GLN A 651 39.76 -14.61 16.54
CA GLN A 651 40.18 -14.19 15.20
C GLN A 651 40.88 -15.26 14.32
N THR A 652 40.79 -15.06 12.99
CA THR A 652 41.81 -15.38 11.94
C THR A 652 42.20 -16.86 11.69
N THR A 653 42.44 -17.34 10.46
CA THR A 653 42.53 -16.73 9.10
C THR A 653 41.83 -17.59 8.03
N ASN A 654 41.37 -16.94 6.94
CA ASN A 654 41.14 -17.48 5.58
C ASN A 654 40.87 -19.00 5.40
N HIS A 655 39.61 -19.38 5.12
CA HIS A 655 39.18 -19.94 3.83
C HIS A 655 37.64 -19.90 3.72
N ASN A 656 37.07 -20.08 2.51
CA ASN A 656 35.67 -19.70 2.21
C ASN A 656 34.63 -20.79 2.54
N CYS A 657 33.86 -20.59 3.63
CA CYS A 657 32.57 -21.26 3.86
C CYS A 657 31.55 -20.26 4.44
N ASN A 658 30.54 -19.86 3.67
CA ASN A 658 29.42 -19.03 4.15
C ASN A 658 28.14 -19.87 4.23
N PHE A 659 27.66 -20.13 5.45
CA PHE A 659 26.28 -20.57 5.68
C PHE A 659 25.33 -19.37 5.66
N ALA A 660 24.13 -19.54 5.12
CA ALA A 660 23.01 -18.62 5.29
C ALA A 660 21.68 -19.38 5.16
N VAL A 661 20.82 -19.28 6.19
CA VAL A 661 19.41 -19.69 6.11
C VAL A 661 18.61 -18.49 5.61
N ILE A 662 17.75 -18.69 4.61
CA ILE A 662 17.16 -17.60 3.82
C ILE A 662 15.64 -17.78 3.70
N SER A 663 14.89 -16.79 4.20
CA SER A 663 13.47 -16.57 3.88
C SER A 663 13.06 -15.12 4.21
N SER A 664 12.35 -14.46 3.29
CA SER A 664 11.80 -13.09 3.45
C SER A 664 12.82 -11.92 3.50
N VAL A 665 12.32 -10.72 3.84
CA VAL A 665 12.93 -9.38 3.65
C VAL A 665 14.22 -9.14 4.46
N SER A 666 14.51 -9.98 5.45
CA SER A 666 15.79 -10.06 6.17
C SER A 666 17.02 -10.11 5.25
N ASP A 667 16.84 -10.65 4.04
CA ASP A 667 17.90 -10.92 3.08
C ASP A 667 18.49 -9.68 2.36
N ILE A 668 18.02 -8.47 2.65
CA ILE A 668 18.56 -7.19 2.12
C ILE A 668 19.79 -6.71 2.92
N PHE A 669 19.91 -7.06 4.19
CA PHE A 669 20.96 -6.51 5.07
C PHE A 669 22.38 -7.06 4.85
N PRO A 670 22.58 -8.31 4.37
CA PRO A 670 23.90 -8.77 3.92
C PRO A 670 24.50 -7.94 2.76
N LEU A 671 23.68 -7.22 1.96
CA LEU A 671 24.17 -6.28 0.95
C LEU A 671 24.82 -5.07 1.61
N ILE A 672 24.12 -4.46 2.56
CA ILE A 672 24.50 -3.20 3.22
C ILE A 672 25.80 -3.42 4.01
N CYS A 673 25.91 -4.55 4.73
CA CYS A 673 27.16 -4.96 5.38
C CYS A 673 28.30 -5.22 4.37
N LEU A 674 28.02 -5.59 3.13
CA LEU A 674 29.04 -5.75 2.08
C LEU A 674 29.59 -4.39 1.63
N VAL A 675 28.72 -3.38 1.44
CA VAL A 675 29.12 -2.00 1.09
C VAL A 675 30.04 -1.41 2.16
N PHE A 676 29.65 -1.50 3.43
CA PHE A 676 30.49 -1.02 4.54
C PHE A 676 31.83 -1.78 4.63
N ARG A 677 31.90 -3.04 4.18
CA ARG A 677 33.16 -3.80 4.11
C ARG A 677 34.07 -3.38 2.96
N PHE A 678 33.52 -2.84 1.86
CA PHE A 678 34.31 -2.19 0.80
C PHE A 678 34.88 -0.83 1.22
N SER A 679 34.24 -0.14 2.18
CA SER A 679 34.67 1.17 2.68
C SER A 679 36.01 1.18 3.44
N PHE A 680 36.61 0.01 3.70
CA PHE A 680 37.90 -0.14 4.38
C PHE A 680 38.94 -0.93 3.56
N LYS A 681 39.09 -0.55 2.28
CA LYS A 681 40.38 -0.64 1.59
C LYS A 681 40.84 0.77 1.22
N HIS A 682 41.98 1.18 1.80
CA HIS A 682 42.52 2.55 1.78
C HIS A 682 41.77 3.58 2.63
N SER A 683 41.78 3.34 3.93
CA SER A 683 42.19 4.37 4.91
C SER A 683 43.06 3.68 5.95
#